data_AF-A0A8H3BZ54-F1
#
_entry.id   AF-A0A8H3BZ54-F1
#
_cell.length_a   1.000
_cell.length_b   1.000
_cell.length_c   1.000
_cell.angle_alpha   90.00
_cell.angle_beta   90.00
_cell.angle_gamma   90.00
#
_symmetry.space_group_name_H-M   'P 1'
#
loop_
_entity.id
_entity.type
_entity.pdbx_description
1 polymer ?
#
loop_
_entity_poly.entity_id
_entity_poly.type
_entity_poly.pdbx_seq_one_letter_code
_entity_poly.pdbx_strand_id
1 'polypeptide(L)'
;MEDPDDAKLTMGKGMVDVFLTSLRQLIGADKVDTLIQVRPDPNLPPGARVPPPEVLAKAIEADADLDEQIARPGHIRNLATAPPKGVKAPEPPRDPRVGIRFSKEMERLQLEEPEALNAELKEIDAALTRLETHMNPFVRKARQYMLNAHHTGMFIIVPNIPEENHFDTENIIQYGINTLVLRITRSRSPEGGPIRSSTAIQWMTHHTYNICTYTRDPQTGNRTGLTVLRQGFLKRMEDAVRWCVFTYGLVRHAKIQRSLDRTAVQLIMESLIHRTRFRGRAGAIQTMLAMSLAMFGGLRAGTLQANHKEYRDKEMYLKWGDITLNVIAFKRWSATINFDHWKGFSDMEGHRKTLTFGPVTKAHNTIFEPVLLLLVDGMGRGVFEDISNPKELFAYQGTVIKIKSEFKKTPVFVKRSSRGLKLIEHEPAPPHQLAGIMNHECRVVGIEGGGLHALRRGAGRLYIISLGRDYTQYMLNHNDRTGKVMDNHYTVGLKDHDLVGIYLQEGETTSHLSYNQKKALEKAKLATQGMSLLLCRVQTTNPTLHSIINEDSEQKKARQEDEEKALEEIPLIQSLRETAETAWSAFIELVPETYIPYDHLATGKKIANLMKKVPDEKQMLAAARADTFRSANLRLQEGRRQALKNFRRKVQDLKIKDIPDATFQERDAAAKMIDEESLIIAEVKAWKLQKRETNEYLSSKENPLRLEISKDQAATFGIPETIRQELANLPESNDDDSSDGEESEPEVTEDHDPLEATNSLPVPEKTTSDKPSISSIDINLQRPLNLSLDAELEEPERVLDEPFDDSDEPKVLPIDTDVSRGETLEFYWEPLQEQKEKRAKGKGKGKDTAEAFAPTRCNLCETMPWRPQTIFKLLSNLERHKREEHDEWGNLELQMATDDPKVFKCPGCDKRFNKISPCKTHCWKYCDEKERFLPLKLAHDDKRPGRAKDTAKQQDDRQEEGETGIEIQSPDYGRKMARDIHTEFTKEPGVLQSWADRVGGVTQENTGGASVEDIQQSFGRVAGLAGGRPYHGPPIPPADDLDDIPELTTPDNPNITTIGPDFMKSTRDRMALAMKKEMEMNPSDYEETDEEEQGSGED
;
A
#
# COMPACT_ATOMS: atom_id res chain seq x y z
N MET A 1 -44.27 -49.19 -28.16
CA MET A 1 -43.61 -47.87 -28.22
C MET A 1 -42.79 -47.78 -26.96
N GLU A 2 -41.53 -48.19 -27.06
CA GLU A 2 -40.61 -48.34 -25.94
C GLU A 2 -39.96 -46.99 -25.61
N ASP A 3 -39.76 -46.77 -24.31
CA ASP A 3 -39.22 -45.56 -23.73
C ASP A 3 -37.73 -45.40 -24.12
N PRO A 4 -37.33 -44.29 -24.77
CA PRO A 4 -35.95 -44.07 -25.21
C PRO A 4 -34.92 -44.03 -24.07
N ASP A 5 -35.35 -43.92 -22.81
CA ASP A 5 -34.44 -43.91 -21.66
C ASP A 5 -34.09 -45.32 -21.15
N ASP A 6 -34.95 -46.33 -21.39
CA ASP A 6 -34.66 -47.73 -21.04
C ASP A 6 -33.60 -48.33 -21.98
N ALA A 7 -33.58 -47.90 -23.24
CA ALA A 7 -32.54 -48.26 -24.21
C ALA A 7 -31.16 -47.68 -23.83
N LYS A 8 -31.11 -46.46 -23.27
CA LYS A 8 -29.86 -45.84 -22.80
C LYS A 8 -29.33 -46.49 -21.53
N LEU A 9 -30.22 -46.86 -20.61
CA LEU A 9 -29.84 -47.57 -19.39
C LEU A 9 -29.29 -48.97 -19.71
N THR A 10 -29.92 -49.66 -20.66
CA THR A 10 -29.48 -50.97 -21.14
C THR A 10 -28.14 -50.88 -21.88
N MET A 11 -27.94 -49.85 -22.70
CA MET A 11 -26.69 -49.61 -23.41
C MET A 11 -25.56 -49.20 -22.45
N GLY A 12 -25.84 -48.38 -21.44
CA GLY A 12 -24.88 -48.00 -20.39
C GLY A 12 -24.42 -49.20 -19.56
N LYS A 13 -25.36 -50.07 -19.16
CA LYS A 13 -25.04 -51.32 -18.46
C LYS A 13 -24.17 -52.25 -19.31
N GLY A 14 -24.50 -52.40 -20.60
CA GLY A 14 -23.69 -53.18 -21.54
C GLY A 14 -22.27 -52.63 -21.71
N MET A 15 -22.07 -51.31 -21.75
CA MET A 15 -20.74 -50.71 -21.84
C MET A 15 -19.91 -50.93 -20.58
N VAL A 16 -20.52 -50.86 -19.40
CA VAL A 16 -19.83 -51.14 -18.12
C VAL A 16 -19.45 -52.62 -18.01
N ASP A 17 -20.33 -53.53 -18.42
CA ASP A 17 -20.04 -54.96 -18.39
C ASP A 17 -18.92 -55.34 -19.38
N VAL A 18 -18.89 -54.73 -20.56
CA VAL A 18 -17.80 -54.90 -21.55
C VAL A 18 -16.49 -54.33 -21.01
N PHE A 19 -16.52 -53.16 -20.38
CA PHE A 19 -15.35 -52.55 -19.76
C PHE A 19 -14.80 -53.42 -18.62
N LEU A 20 -15.65 -53.87 -17.69
CA LEU A 20 -15.24 -54.73 -16.58
C LEU A 20 -14.73 -56.09 -17.06
N THR A 21 -15.32 -56.65 -18.11
CA THR A 21 -14.83 -57.89 -18.73
C THR A 21 -13.45 -57.69 -19.36
N SER A 22 -13.25 -56.58 -20.08
CA SER A 22 -11.95 -56.23 -20.68
C SER A 22 -10.90 -55.95 -19.61
N LEU A 23 -11.28 -55.31 -18.50
CA LEU A 23 -10.40 -55.05 -17.37
C LEU A 23 -9.99 -56.36 -16.67
N ARG A 24 -10.94 -57.28 -16.47
CA ARG A 24 -10.68 -58.62 -15.89
C ARG A 24 -9.73 -59.44 -16.77
N GLN A 25 -9.85 -59.33 -18.09
CA GLN A 25 -8.91 -59.95 -19.02
C GLN A 25 -7.51 -59.31 -18.97
N LEU A 26 -7.43 -57.98 -18.78
CA LEU A 26 -6.17 -57.25 -18.84
C LEU A 26 -5.32 -57.42 -17.57
N ILE A 27 -5.94 -57.42 -16.38
CA ILE A 27 -5.19 -57.40 -15.10
C ILE A 27 -5.52 -58.57 -14.16
N GLY A 28 -6.34 -59.53 -14.60
CA GLY A 28 -6.77 -60.69 -13.82
C GLY A 28 -8.05 -60.42 -13.03
N ALA A 29 -8.98 -61.38 -13.02
CA ALA A 29 -10.29 -61.24 -12.40
C ALA A 29 -10.18 -60.93 -10.90
N ASP A 30 -9.26 -61.62 -10.23
CA ASP A 30 -8.89 -61.48 -8.83
C ASP A 30 -8.40 -60.07 -8.47
N LYS A 31 -7.68 -59.37 -9.35
CA LYS A 31 -7.25 -57.97 -9.10
C LYS A 31 -8.37 -56.96 -9.33
N VAL A 32 -9.20 -57.17 -10.33
CA VAL A 32 -10.38 -56.32 -10.58
C VAL A 32 -11.39 -56.48 -9.46
N ASP A 33 -11.63 -57.70 -8.98
CA ASP A 33 -12.54 -57.94 -7.86
C ASP A 33 -11.97 -57.36 -6.54
N THR A 34 -10.64 -57.30 -6.37
CA THR A 34 -9.99 -56.60 -5.25
C THR A 34 -10.12 -55.06 -5.35
N LEU A 35 -10.16 -54.51 -6.57
CA LEU A 35 -10.39 -53.07 -6.82
C LEU A 35 -11.86 -52.65 -6.61
N ILE A 36 -12.80 -53.57 -6.83
CA ILE A 36 -14.24 -53.35 -6.70
C ILE A 36 -14.74 -53.64 -5.27
N GLN A 37 -13.95 -54.34 -4.45
CA GLN A 37 -14.25 -54.45 -3.02
C GLN A 37 -14.21 -53.07 -2.37
N VAL A 38 -15.40 -52.59 -2.00
CA VAL A 38 -15.60 -51.40 -1.16
C VAL A 38 -14.86 -51.65 0.15
N ARG A 39 -13.67 -51.05 0.30
CA ARG A 39 -12.96 -51.07 1.58
C ARG A 39 -13.80 -50.26 2.58
N PRO A 40 -14.07 -50.79 3.78
CA PRO A 40 -14.73 -50.00 4.81
C PRO A 40 -13.85 -48.78 5.14
N ASP A 41 -14.49 -47.62 5.24
CA ASP A 41 -13.83 -46.36 5.58
C ASP A 41 -13.03 -46.55 6.89
N PRO A 42 -11.69 -46.40 6.87
CA PRO A 42 -10.87 -46.58 8.06
C PRO A 42 -11.17 -45.56 9.17
N ASN A 43 -12.02 -44.56 8.91
CA ASN A 43 -12.45 -43.56 9.88
C ASN A 43 -13.77 -43.92 10.61
N LEU A 44 -14.41 -45.05 10.31
CA LEU A 44 -15.62 -45.48 11.01
C LEU A 44 -15.26 -46.18 12.33
N PRO A 45 -15.87 -45.79 13.47
CA PRO A 45 -15.56 -46.39 14.77
C PRO A 45 -15.99 -47.88 14.81
N PRO A 46 -15.29 -48.73 15.58
CA PRO A 46 -15.67 -50.13 15.76
C PRO A 46 -17.10 -50.21 16.32
N GLY A 47 -18.03 -50.75 15.53
CA GLY A 47 -19.46 -50.87 15.89
C GLY A 47 -20.43 -49.96 15.13
N ALA A 48 -19.95 -49.13 14.19
CA ALA A 48 -20.84 -48.39 13.29
C ALA A 48 -21.62 -49.36 12.38
N ARG A 49 -22.92 -49.54 12.64
CA ARG A 49 -23.79 -50.32 11.76
C ARG A 49 -24.15 -49.50 10.53
N VAL A 50 -23.76 -49.99 9.36
CA VAL A 50 -24.32 -49.52 8.08
C VAL A 50 -25.84 -49.74 8.13
N PRO A 51 -26.66 -48.73 7.81
CA PRO A 51 -28.11 -48.89 7.80
C PRO A 51 -28.52 -50.05 6.88
N PRO A 52 -29.58 -50.81 7.21
CA PRO A 52 -30.10 -51.84 6.32
C PRO A 52 -30.32 -51.28 4.90
N PRO A 53 -30.12 -52.07 3.83
CA PRO A 53 -30.26 -51.63 2.45
C PRO A 53 -31.59 -50.91 2.16
N GLU A 54 -32.66 -51.23 2.89
CA GLU A 54 -33.96 -50.57 2.81
C GLU A 54 -33.96 -49.13 3.34
N VAL A 55 -33.16 -48.84 4.36
CA VAL A 55 -32.97 -47.48 4.90
C VAL A 55 -32.07 -46.68 3.97
N LEU A 56 -31.06 -47.31 3.37
CA LEU A 56 -30.19 -46.67 2.38
C LEU A 56 -30.95 -46.40 1.07
N ALA A 57 -31.79 -47.34 0.63
CA ALA A 57 -32.66 -47.16 -0.55
C ALA A 57 -33.68 -46.03 -0.33
N LYS A 58 -34.30 -45.93 0.84
CA LYS A 58 -35.18 -44.80 1.19
C LYS A 58 -34.43 -43.47 1.29
N ALA A 59 -33.18 -43.48 1.75
CA ALA A 59 -32.36 -42.28 1.78
C ALA A 59 -31.94 -41.84 0.36
N ILE A 60 -31.66 -42.80 -0.53
CA ILE A 60 -31.34 -42.54 -1.95
C ILE A 60 -32.58 -42.09 -2.72
N GLU A 61 -33.76 -42.65 -2.46
CA GLU A 61 -35.04 -42.17 -3.01
C GLU A 61 -35.35 -40.75 -2.52
N ALA A 62 -35.10 -40.44 -1.25
CA ALA A 62 -35.28 -39.10 -0.71
C ALA A 62 -34.29 -38.07 -1.30
N ASP A 63 -33.06 -38.49 -1.62
CA ASP A 63 -32.06 -37.63 -2.29
C ASP A 63 -32.39 -37.44 -3.78
N ALA A 64 -32.89 -38.48 -4.46
CA ALA A 64 -33.36 -38.40 -5.84
C ALA A 64 -34.59 -37.48 -5.97
N ASP A 65 -35.54 -37.55 -5.03
CA ASP A 65 -36.67 -36.63 -4.95
C ASP A 65 -36.22 -35.18 -4.68
N LEU A 66 -35.14 -35.00 -3.90
CA LEU A 66 -34.57 -33.69 -3.60
C LEU A 66 -33.84 -33.11 -4.82
N ASP A 67 -33.06 -33.92 -5.53
CA ASP A 67 -32.36 -33.52 -6.75
C ASP A 67 -33.34 -33.25 -7.91
N GLU A 68 -34.43 -34.01 -8.02
CA GLU A 68 -35.50 -33.74 -9.00
C GLU A 68 -36.27 -32.45 -8.67
N GLN A 69 -36.44 -32.12 -7.38
CA GLN A 69 -37.00 -30.84 -6.94
C GLN A 69 -36.07 -29.65 -7.20
N ILE A 70 -34.75 -29.85 -7.13
CA ILE A 70 -33.74 -28.82 -7.41
C ILE A 70 -33.56 -28.60 -8.92
N ALA A 71 -33.73 -29.63 -9.74
CA ALA A 71 -33.47 -29.57 -11.18
C ALA A 71 -34.56 -28.89 -12.04
N ARG A 72 -35.73 -28.54 -11.48
CA ARG A 72 -36.82 -27.86 -12.23
C ARG A 72 -36.81 -26.34 -11.99
N PRO A 73 -36.36 -25.49 -12.94
CA PRO A 73 -36.16 -24.04 -12.72
C PRO A 73 -37.43 -23.19 -12.51
N GLY A 74 -38.59 -23.81 -12.30
CA GLY A 74 -39.89 -23.13 -12.20
C GLY A 74 -40.68 -23.38 -10.91
N HIS A 75 -40.21 -24.25 -9.99
CA HIS A 75 -41.00 -24.65 -8.81
C HIS A 75 -40.57 -24.06 -7.46
N ILE A 76 -39.46 -23.31 -7.40
CA ILE A 76 -39.05 -22.58 -6.19
C ILE A 76 -40.00 -21.41 -5.84
N ARG A 77 -40.93 -21.04 -6.75
CA ARG A 77 -41.99 -20.07 -6.43
C ARG A 77 -43.04 -20.57 -5.42
N ASN A 78 -43.19 -21.88 -5.21
CA ASN A 78 -44.30 -22.44 -4.42
C ASN A 78 -43.93 -23.18 -3.13
N LEU A 79 -42.64 -23.33 -2.77
CA LEU A 79 -42.23 -23.96 -1.50
C LEU A 79 -42.10 -22.99 -0.32
N ALA A 80 -42.43 -21.71 -0.50
CA ALA A 80 -42.75 -20.83 0.62
C ALA A 80 -44.22 -21.04 1.07
N THR A 81 -44.58 -22.27 1.43
CA THR A 81 -45.69 -22.42 2.39
C THR A 81 -45.27 -21.64 3.63
N ALA A 82 -46.12 -20.70 4.05
CA ALA A 82 -45.93 -19.90 5.24
C ALA A 82 -45.28 -20.73 6.37
N PRO A 83 -44.31 -20.19 7.13
CA PRO A 83 -43.75 -20.90 8.29
C PRO A 83 -44.91 -21.47 9.11
N PRO A 84 -44.82 -22.72 9.61
CA PRO A 84 -45.91 -23.33 10.36
C PRO A 84 -46.44 -22.32 11.38
N LYS A 85 -47.69 -21.88 11.18
CA LYS A 85 -48.38 -20.94 12.07
C LYS A 85 -48.36 -21.56 13.46
N GLY A 86 -47.42 -21.14 14.32
CA GLY A 86 -47.36 -21.64 15.69
C GLY A 86 -45.99 -21.70 16.36
N VAL A 87 -44.87 -21.68 15.65
CA VAL A 87 -43.56 -21.66 16.32
C VAL A 87 -43.23 -20.23 16.72
N LYS A 88 -43.74 -19.80 17.89
CA LYS A 88 -43.28 -18.57 18.55
C LYS A 88 -41.78 -18.71 18.79
N ALA A 89 -41.01 -17.72 18.36
CA ALA A 89 -39.60 -17.65 18.73
C ALA A 89 -39.50 -17.76 20.27
N PRO A 90 -38.57 -18.55 20.82
CA PRO A 90 -38.37 -18.62 22.26
C PRO A 90 -38.17 -17.19 22.77
N GLU A 91 -38.96 -16.81 23.78
CA GLU A 91 -38.81 -15.49 24.38
C GLU A 91 -37.38 -15.37 24.90
N PRO A 92 -36.66 -14.27 24.60
CA PRO A 92 -35.31 -14.09 25.11
C PRO A 92 -35.37 -14.16 26.64
N PRO A 93 -34.39 -14.80 27.30
CA PRO A 93 -34.34 -14.83 28.76
C PRO A 93 -34.22 -13.39 29.25
N ARG A 94 -35.35 -12.81 29.68
CA ARG A 94 -35.39 -11.50 30.32
C ARG A 94 -34.92 -11.71 31.74
N ASP A 95 -33.92 -10.98 32.20
CA ASP A 95 -33.72 -10.84 33.65
C ASP A 95 -34.99 -10.16 34.19
N PRO A 96 -35.85 -10.89 34.92
CA PRO A 96 -37.14 -10.36 35.33
C PRO A 96 -36.97 -9.17 36.28
N ARG A 97 -35.81 -9.02 36.95
CA ARG A 97 -35.64 -7.98 37.98
C ARG A 97 -35.41 -6.59 37.39
N VAL A 98 -34.67 -6.50 36.29
CA VAL A 98 -34.36 -5.20 35.66
C VAL A 98 -35.57 -4.68 34.87
N GLY A 99 -36.20 -5.54 34.08
CA GLY A 99 -37.38 -5.16 33.28
C GLY A 99 -38.58 -4.79 34.14
N ILE A 100 -38.83 -5.50 35.24
CA ILE A 100 -39.96 -5.20 36.14
C ILE A 100 -39.74 -3.87 36.87
N ARG A 101 -38.51 -3.56 37.32
CA ARG A 101 -38.23 -2.28 37.98
C ARG A 101 -38.42 -1.11 37.03
N PHE A 102 -37.89 -1.21 35.81
CA PHE A 102 -38.06 -0.16 34.81
C PHE A 102 -39.53 0.03 34.41
N SER A 103 -40.27 -1.06 34.16
CA SER A 103 -41.70 -0.99 33.82
C SER A 103 -42.52 -0.33 34.93
N LYS A 104 -42.28 -0.72 36.20
CA LYS A 104 -42.99 -0.13 37.35
C LYS A 104 -42.66 1.35 37.53
N GLU A 105 -41.41 1.75 37.30
CA GLU A 105 -41.03 3.16 37.39
C GLU A 105 -41.66 3.98 36.25
N MET A 106 -41.67 3.47 35.02
CA MET A 106 -42.35 4.12 33.90
C MET A 106 -43.86 4.22 34.12
N GLU A 107 -44.49 3.17 34.66
CA GLU A 107 -45.91 3.19 35.05
C GLU A 107 -46.18 4.22 36.16
N ARG A 108 -45.29 4.32 37.15
CA ARG A 108 -45.37 5.33 38.22
C ARG A 108 -45.27 6.74 37.64
N LEU A 109 -44.25 7.03 36.82
CA LEU A 109 -44.07 8.33 36.17
C LEU A 109 -45.26 8.69 35.28
N GLN A 110 -45.82 7.71 34.56
CA GLN A 110 -47.00 7.92 33.72
C GLN A 110 -48.27 8.26 34.52
N LEU A 111 -48.42 7.68 35.72
CA LEU A 111 -49.57 7.91 36.61
C LEU A 111 -49.44 9.16 37.47
N GLU A 112 -48.25 9.40 38.02
CA GLU A 112 -47.98 10.46 38.99
C GLU A 112 -47.58 11.78 38.30
N GLU A 113 -46.80 11.71 37.21
CA GLU A 113 -46.17 12.89 36.58
C GLU A 113 -46.20 12.84 35.03
N PRO A 114 -47.38 12.69 34.40
CA PRO A 114 -47.48 12.49 32.94
C PRO A 114 -46.95 13.67 32.11
N GLU A 115 -47.08 14.90 32.60
CA GLU A 115 -46.56 16.09 31.91
C GLU A 115 -45.02 16.13 31.94
N ALA A 116 -44.42 15.78 33.08
CA ALA A 116 -42.97 15.72 33.23
C ALA A 116 -42.38 14.60 32.36
N LEU A 117 -42.99 13.42 32.37
CA LEU A 117 -42.59 12.30 31.51
C LEU A 117 -42.71 12.64 30.03
N ASN A 118 -43.79 13.30 29.60
CA ASN A 118 -43.94 13.73 28.21
C ASN A 118 -42.91 14.81 27.81
N ALA A 119 -42.58 15.73 28.72
CA ALA A 119 -41.53 16.71 28.50
C ALA A 119 -40.15 16.04 28.35
N GLU A 120 -39.84 15.07 29.23
CA GLU A 120 -38.62 14.27 29.17
C GLU A 120 -38.55 13.45 27.87
N LEU A 121 -39.63 12.76 27.47
CA LEU A 121 -39.69 12.04 26.21
C LEU A 121 -39.48 12.95 25.00
N LYS A 122 -40.05 14.17 25.02
CA LYS A 122 -39.85 15.16 23.96
C LYS A 122 -38.40 15.68 23.93
N GLU A 123 -37.76 15.83 25.09
CA GLU A 123 -36.34 16.17 25.19
C GLU A 123 -35.46 15.02 24.67
N ILE A 124 -35.77 13.78 25.05
CA ILE A 124 -35.11 12.58 24.53
C ILE A 124 -35.27 12.51 23.01
N ASP A 125 -36.48 12.72 22.45
CA ASP A 125 -36.70 12.72 21.00
C ASP A 125 -35.91 13.84 20.31
N ALA A 126 -35.88 15.04 20.89
CA ALA A 126 -35.06 16.14 20.38
C ALA A 126 -33.56 15.80 20.42
N ALA A 127 -33.10 15.12 21.46
CA ALA A 127 -31.72 14.64 21.59
C ALA A 127 -31.40 13.50 20.60
N LEU A 128 -32.31 12.53 20.44
CA LEU A 128 -32.21 11.42 19.49
C LEU A 128 -32.17 11.92 18.04
N THR A 129 -32.90 13.00 17.73
CA THR A 129 -32.87 13.63 16.40
C THR A 129 -31.54 14.31 16.11
N ARG A 130 -30.84 14.78 17.16
CA ARG A 130 -29.48 15.35 17.06
C ARG A 130 -28.38 14.29 17.18
N LEU A 131 -28.73 13.03 17.42
CA LEU A 131 -27.77 11.99 17.73
C LEU A 131 -27.00 11.61 16.46
N GLU A 132 -25.79 12.14 16.36
CA GLU A 132 -24.87 11.72 15.32
C GLU A 132 -24.61 10.23 15.47
N THR A 133 -24.88 9.46 14.41
CA THR A 133 -24.53 8.04 14.40
C THR A 133 -23.01 7.92 14.54
N HIS A 134 -22.55 7.53 15.74
CA HIS A 134 -21.16 7.21 16.06
C HIS A 134 -20.76 5.88 15.41
N MET A 135 -20.79 5.84 14.09
CA MET A 135 -20.30 4.73 13.30
C MET A 135 -18.89 5.04 12.83
N ASN A 136 -18.03 4.02 12.80
CA ASN A 136 -16.74 4.12 12.14
C ASN A 136 -16.91 4.74 10.73
N PRO A 137 -16.23 5.84 10.41
CA PRO A 137 -16.47 6.59 9.18
C PRO A 137 -16.20 5.76 7.92
N PHE A 138 -15.28 4.78 7.99
CA PHE A 138 -15.02 3.85 6.89
C PHE A 138 -16.18 2.88 6.67
N VAL A 139 -16.79 2.40 7.75
CA VAL A 139 -17.97 1.52 7.69
C VAL A 139 -19.18 2.30 7.17
N ARG A 140 -19.35 3.56 7.63
CA ARG A 140 -20.38 4.47 7.12
C ARG A 140 -20.24 4.69 5.62
N LYS A 141 -19.04 5.06 5.17
CA LYS A 141 -18.72 5.26 3.75
C LYS A 141 -18.96 3.98 2.93
N ALA A 142 -18.56 2.81 3.44
CA ALA A 142 -18.79 1.54 2.76
C ALA A 142 -20.27 1.14 2.66
N ARG A 143 -21.07 1.42 3.72
CA ARG A 143 -22.53 1.23 3.71
C ARG A 143 -23.21 2.17 2.71
N GLN A 144 -22.79 3.44 2.67
CA GLN A 144 -23.27 4.40 1.66
C GLN A 144 -22.94 3.95 0.24
N TYR A 145 -21.72 3.46 -0.01
CA TYR A 145 -21.38 2.89 -1.32
C TYR A 145 -22.18 1.64 -1.65
N MET A 146 -22.63 0.86 -0.67
CA MET A 146 -23.56 -0.24 -0.91
C MET A 146 -24.97 0.25 -1.20
N LEU A 147 -25.39 1.34 -0.56
CA LEU A 147 -26.68 1.97 -0.81
C LEU A 147 -26.75 2.47 -2.24
N ASN A 148 -25.78 3.30 -2.66
CA ASN A 148 -25.70 3.85 -4.01
C ASN A 148 -25.65 2.73 -5.07
N ALA A 149 -24.86 1.67 -4.83
CA ALA A 149 -24.79 0.55 -5.76
C ALA A 149 -26.12 -0.22 -5.87
N HIS A 150 -26.91 -0.28 -4.80
CA HIS A 150 -28.26 -0.84 -4.89
C HIS A 150 -29.16 0.04 -5.76
N HIS A 151 -29.16 1.36 -5.55
CA HIS A 151 -29.94 2.28 -6.40
C HIS A 151 -29.52 2.18 -7.88
N THR A 152 -28.23 2.24 -8.18
CA THR A 152 -27.72 2.01 -9.55
C THR A 152 -28.14 0.66 -10.11
N GLY A 153 -28.08 -0.40 -9.30
CA GLY A 153 -28.55 -1.72 -9.69
C GLY A 153 -30.05 -1.76 -10.02
N MET A 154 -30.87 -1.07 -9.23
CA MET A 154 -32.32 -0.95 -9.48
C MET A 154 -32.60 -0.19 -10.77
N PHE A 155 -31.93 0.94 -11.03
CA PHE A 155 -32.04 1.67 -12.28
C PHE A 155 -31.71 0.81 -13.51
N ILE A 156 -30.73 -0.09 -13.40
CA ILE A 156 -30.35 -0.98 -14.50
C ILE A 156 -31.37 -2.11 -14.69
N ILE A 157 -31.88 -2.69 -13.61
CA ILE A 157 -32.76 -3.88 -13.65
C ILE A 157 -34.21 -3.49 -13.96
N VAL A 158 -34.68 -2.39 -13.39
CA VAL A 158 -36.06 -1.90 -13.42
C VAL A 158 -36.09 -0.37 -13.45
N PRO A 159 -35.75 0.26 -14.60
CA PRO A 159 -35.62 1.72 -14.71
C PRO A 159 -36.91 2.50 -14.43
N ASN A 160 -38.07 1.83 -14.47
CA ASN A 160 -39.39 2.45 -14.27
C ASN A 160 -39.78 2.61 -12.80
N ILE A 161 -38.98 2.09 -11.86
CA ILE A 161 -39.25 2.25 -10.42
C ILE A 161 -38.55 3.55 -9.97
N PRO A 162 -39.29 4.51 -9.37
CA PRO A 162 -38.69 5.70 -8.79
C PRO A 162 -37.66 5.38 -7.69
N GLU A 163 -36.67 6.25 -7.51
CA GLU A 163 -35.55 6.00 -6.59
C GLU A 163 -36.01 5.82 -5.14
N GLU A 164 -37.02 6.57 -4.73
CA GLU A 164 -37.67 6.51 -3.42
C GLU A 164 -38.28 5.14 -3.11
N ASN A 165 -38.68 4.39 -4.14
CA ASN A 165 -39.33 3.08 -4.03
C ASN A 165 -38.32 1.93 -4.12
N HIS A 166 -37.03 2.19 -4.36
CA HIS A 166 -36.02 1.13 -4.46
C HIS A 166 -35.94 0.25 -3.22
N PHE A 167 -36.24 0.81 -2.05
CA PHE A 167 -36.26 0.09 -0.77
C PHE A 167 -37.66 -0.33 -0.31
N ASP A 168 -38.67 -0.33 -1.19
CA ASP A 168 -39.95 -0.93 -0.85
C ASP A 168 -39.80 -2.43 -0.60
N THR A 169 -40.61 -2.95 0.32
CA THR A 169 -40.57 -4.35 0.77
C THR A 169 -40.63 -5.32 -0.42
N GLU A 170 -41.55 -5.08 -1.35
CA GLU A 170 -41.74 -5.91 -2.54
C GLU A 170 -40.52 -5.84 -3.47
N ASN A 171 -39.99 -4.63 -3.70
CA ASN A 171 -38.83 -4.39 -4.54
C ASN A 171 -37.56 -5.03 -3.97
N ILE A 172 -37.36 -5.01 -2.65
CA ILE A 172 -36.23 -5.68 -2.01
C ILE A 172 -36.36 -7.19 -2.11
N ILE A 173 -37.54 -7.76 -1.85
CA ILE A 173 -37.78 -9.21 -1.96
C ILE A 173 -37.54 -9.69 -3.40
N GLN A 174 -37.93 -8.88 -4.39
CA GLN A 174 -37.84 -9.21 -5.81
C GLN A 174 -36.44 -9.00 -6.40
N TYR A 175 -35.79 -7.87 -6.09
CA TYR A 175 -34.57 -7.40 -6.78
C TYR A 175 -33.35 -7.22 -5.89
N GLY A 176 -33.49 -7.26 -4.55
CA GLY A 176 -32.40 -7.04 -3.62
C GLY A 176 -31.21 -8.00 -3.79
N ILE A 177 -31.47 -9.26 -4.16
CA ILE A 177 -30.41 -10.23 -4.50
C ILE A 177 -29.80 -9.93 -5.86
N ASN A 178 -30.61 -9.56 -6.85
CA ASN A 178 -30.13 -9.28 -8.21
C ASN A 178 -29.14 -8.12 -8.21
N THR A 179 -29.42 -7.05 -7.46
CA THR A 179 -28.49 -5.92 -7.32
C THR A 179 -27.16 -6.32 -6.65
N LEU A 180 -27.20 -7.17 -5.62
CA LEU A 180 -26.00 -7.71 -4.97
C LEU A 180 -25.17 -8.58 -5.93
N VAL A 181 -25.83 -9.49 -6.65
CA VAL A 181 -25.20 -10.35 -7.67
C VAL A 181 -24.61 -9.51 -8.80
N LEU A 182 -25.34 -8.51 -9.30
CA LEU A 182 -24.87 -7.60 -10.34
C LEU A 182 -23.60 -6.88 -9.87
N ARG A 183 -23.59 -6.34 -8.65
CA ARG A 183 -22.42 -5.69 -8.08
C ARG A 183 -21.22 -6.66 -8.01
N ILE A 184 -21.42 -7.87 -7.52
CA ILE A 184 -20.36 -8.89 -7.40
C ILE A 184 -19.77 -9.26 -8.77
N THR A 185 -20.63 -9.45 -9.77
CA THR A 185 -20.25 -9.97 -11.09
C THR A 185 -19.62 -8.91 -11.99
N ARG A 186 -20.04 -7.65 -11.84
CA ARG A 186 -19.55 -6.51 -12.64
C ARG A 186 -18.34 -5.83 -12.04
N SER A 187 -18.12 -5.94 -10.73
CA SER A 187 -16.93 -5.36 -10.12
C SER A 187 -15.68 -6.17 -10.45
N ARG A 188 -14.56 -5.46 -10.60
CA ARG A 188 -13.23 -6.05 -10.75
C ARG A 188 -12.36 -5.71 -9.56
N SER A 189 -11.44 -6.61 -9.24
CA SER A 189 -10.37 -6.32 -8.28
C SER A 189 -9.40 -5.30 -8.89
N PRO A 190 -8.56 -4.62 -8.07
CA PRO A 190 -7.49 -3.77 -8.58
C PRO A 190 -6.48 -4.49 -9.49
N GLU A 191 -6.45 -5.82 -9.46
CA GLU A 191 -5.61 -6.67 -10.30
C GLU A 191 -6.33 -7.06 -11.61
N GLY A 192 -7.46 -6.42 -11.95
CA GLY A 192 -8.28 -6.69 -13.14
C GLY A 192 -9.09 -8.00 -13.09
N GLY A 193 -8.77 -8.92 -12.18
CA GLY A 193 -9.47 -10.19 -11.99
C GLY A 193 -10.79 -10.08 -11.20
N PRO A 194 -11.52 -11.19 -11.00
CA PRO A 194 -12.71 -11.24 -10.15
C PRO A 194 -12.41 -10.73 -8.73
N ILE A 195 -13.43 -10.18 -8.07
CA ILE A 195 -13.30 -9.78 -6.66
C ILE A 195 -13.08 -11.01 -5.76
N ARG A 196 -12.67 -10.75 -4.51
CA ARG A 196 -12.49 -11.81 -3.51
C ARG A 196 -13.81 -12.19 -2.86
N SER A 197 -13.94 -13.43 -2.41
CA SER A 197 -15.10 -13.90 -1.64
C SER A 197 -15.33 -13.04 -0.39
N SER A 198 -14.26 -12.65 0.32
CA SER A 198 -14.33 -11.77 1.49
C SER A 198 -14.96 -10.41 1.19
N THR A 199 -14.70 -9.87 0.00
CA THR A 199 -15.29 -8.59 -0.45
C THR A 199 -16.77 -8.76 -0.73
N ALA A 200 -17.17 -9.86 -1.38
CA ALA A 200 -18.58 -10.17 -1.62
C ALA A 200 -19.36 -10.35 -0.30
N ILE A 201 -18.79 -11.08 0.67
CA ILE A 201 -19.36 -11.23 2.02
C ILE A 201 -19.49 -9.87 2.71
N GLN A 202 -18.46 -9.02 2.63
CA GLN A 202 -18.51 -7.68 3.23
C GLN A 202 -19.62 -6.82 2.60
N TRP A 203 -19.80 -6.87 1.27
CA TRP A 203 -20.89 -6.17 0.59
C TRP A 203 -22.26 -6.71 0.98
N MET A 204 -22.41 -8.02 1.13
CA MET A 204 -23.64 -8.62 1.66
C MET A 204 -23.95 -8.11 3.08
N THR A 205 -22.94 -8.01 3.96
CA THR A 205 -23.12 -7.45 5.31
C THR A 205 -23.55 -5.99 5.27
N HIS A 206 -22.95 -5.18 4.37
CA HIS A 206 -23.35 -3.79 4.17
C HIS A 206 -24.77 -3.67 3.59
N HIS A 207 -25.14 -4.57 2.68
CA HIS A 207 -26.47 -4.59 2.08
C HIS A 207 -27.55 -5.02 3.07
N THR A 208 -27.24 -6.01 3.91
CA THR A 208 -28.10 -6.43 5.03
C THR A 208 -28.39 -5.26 5.96
N TYR A 209 -27.38 -4.45 6.28
CA TYR A 209 -27.59 -3.22 7.06
C TYR A 209 -28.52 -2.25 6.34
N ASN A 210 -28.30 -1.98 5.05
CA ASN A 210 -29.14 -1.07 4.28
C ASN A 210 -30.60 -1.56 4.20
N ILE A 211 -30.82 -2.86 4.01
CA ILE A 211 -32.15 -3.48 4.05
C ILE A 211 -32.79 -3.25 5.43
N CYS A 212 -32.09 -3.57 6.51
CA CYS A 212 -32.58 -3.32 7.88
C CYS A 212 -33.00 -1.85 8.09
N THR A 213 -32.21 -0.90 7.60
CA THR A 213 -32.38 0.53 7.87
C THR A 213 -33.44 1.19 6.97
N TYR A 214 -33.39 0.93 5.67
CA TYR A 214 -34.12 1.69 4.66
C TYR A 214 -35.37 0.98 4.16
N THR A 215 -35.51 -0.34 4.33
CA THR A 215 -36.69 -1.03 3.79
C THR A 215 -37.98 -0.62 4.50
N ARG A 216 -39.00 -0.25 3.71
CA ARG A 216 -40.32 0.19 4.17
C ARG A 216 -41.42 -0.60 3.47
N ASP A 217 -42.55 -0.76 4.15
CA ASP A 217 -43.80 -1.18 3.51
C ASP A 217 -44.43 0.04 2.83
N PRO A 218 -44.68 0.01 1.50
CA PRO A 218 -45.22 1.16 0.78
C PRO A 218 -46.62 1.57 1.25
N GLN A 219 -47.42 0.63 1.79
CA GLN A 219 -48.78 0.94 2.24
C GLN A 219 -48.80 1.57 3.63
N THR A 220 -47.97 1.07 4.54
CA THR A 220 -48.00 1.47 5.96
C THR A 220 -46.88 2.43 6.35
N GLY A 221 -45.86 2.59 5.51
CA GLY A 221 -44.63 3.34 5.83
C GLY A 221 -43.78 2.70 6.93
N ASN A 222 -44.14 1.52 7.43
CA ASN A 222 -43.44 0.87 8.53
C ASN A 222 -42.11 0.27 8.08
N ARG A 223 -41.12 0.24 9.00
CA ARG A 223 -39.84 -0.42 8.74
C ARG A 223 -40.00 -1.94 8.73
N THR A 224 -39.78 -2.57 7.58
CA THR A 224 -39.96 -4.02 7.39
C THR A 224 -38.67 -4.79 7.12
N GLY A 225 -37.53 -4.11 7.00
CA GLY A 225 -36.24 -4.73 6.65
C GLY A 225 -35.84 -5.92 7.50
N LEU A 226 -35.99 -5.82 8.83
CA LEU A 226 -35.69 -6.94 9.74
C LEU A 226 -36.65 -8.11 9.54
N THR A 227 -37.93 -7.84 9.30
CA THR A 227 -38.94 -8.87 9.01
C THR A 227 -38.59 -9.61 7.72
N VAL A 228 -38.25 -8.88 6.66
CA VAL A 228 -37.81 -9.45 5.37
C VAL A 228 -36.60 -10.37 5.56
N LEU A 229 -35.59 -9.92 6.30
CA LEU A 229 -34.39 -10.72 6.56
C LEU A 229 -34.68 -11.99 7.35
N ARG A 230 -35.57 -11.92 8.37
CA ARG A 230 -35.99 -13.07 9.19
C ARG A 230 -36.85 -14.08 8.42
N GLN A 231 -37.56 -13.67 7.38
CA GLN A 231 -38.34 -14.55 6.49
C GLN A 231 -37.47 -15.33 5.49
N GLY A 232 -36.16 -15.45 5.74
CA GLY A 232 -35.23 -16.23 4.93
C GLY A 232 -34.49 -15.43 3.85
N PHE A 233 -34.75 -14.13 3.71
CA PHE A 233 -34.05 -13.31 2.71
C PHE A 233 -32.54 -13.21 2.98
N LEU A 234 -32.12 -13.15 4.26
CA LEU A 234 -30.69 -13.19 4.61
C LEU A 234 -30.03 -14.48 4.12
N LYS A 235 -30.67 -15.63 4.37
CA LYS A 235 -30.19 -16.94 3.92
C LYS A 235 -30.09 -17.01 2.40
N ARG A 236 -31.09 -16.48 1.68
CA ARG A 236 -31.05 -16.38 0.21
C ARG A 236 -29.89 -15.51 -0.29
N MET A 237 -29.56 -14.41 0.39
CA MET A 237 -28.38 -13.60 0.05
C MET A 237 -27.07 -14.37 0.29
N GLU A 238 -26.95 -15.09 1.41
CA GLU A 238 -25.77 -15.93 1.69
C GLU A 238 -25.57 -17.01 0.63
N ASP A 239 -26.66 -17.68 0.23
CA ASP A 239 -26.61 -18.71 -0.81
C ASP A 239 -26.33 -18.11 -2.19
N ALA A 240 -26.82 -16.90 -2.49
CA ALA A 240 -26.47 -16.16 -3.71
C ALA A 240 -24.99 -15.76 -3.74
N VAL A 241 -24.41 -15.30 -2.62
CA VAL A 241 -22.98 -15.01 -2.52
C VAL A 241 -22.16 -16.29 -2.68
N ARG A 242 -22.58 -17.39 -2.05
CA ARG A 242 -21.93 -18.70 -2.20
C ARG A 242 -21.96 -19.17 -3.65
N TRP A 243 -23.12 -19.07 -4.31
CA TRP A 243 -23.27 -19.36 -5.73
C TRP A 243 -22.34 -18.48 -6.56
N CYS A 244 -22.28 -17.17 -6.33
CA CYS A 244 -21.37 -16.29 -7.04
C CYS A 244 -19.90 -16.69 -6.85
N VAL A 245 -19.51 -17.09 -5.64
CA VAL A 245 -18.14 -17.55 -5.34
C VAL A 245 -17.75 -18.74 -6.21
N PHE A 246 -18.64 -19.73 -6.35
CA PHE A 246 -18.36 -20.92 -7.14
C PHE A 246 -18.51 -20.67 -8.65
N THR A 247 -19.58 -20.03 -9.08
CA THR A 247 -19.93 -19.83 -10.50
C THR A 247 -18.98 -18.85 -11.19
N TYR A 248 -18.59 -17.75 -10.54
CA TYR A 248 -17.70 -16.75 -11.14
C TYR A 248 -16.23 -16.91 -10.71
N GLY A 249 -15.90 -18.01 -10.03
CA GLY A 249 -14.54 -18.29 -9.59
C GLY A 249 -13.94 -17.19 -8.73
N LEU A 250 -14.72 -16.60 -7.80
CA LEU A 250 -14.21 -15.57 -6.91
C LEU A 250 -13.06 -16.14 -6.09
N VAL A 251 -12.04 -15.33 -5.83
CA VAL A 251 -10.87 -15.78 -5.08
C VAL A 251 -11.28 -16.07 -3.64
N ARG A 252 -11.38 -17.36 -3.32
CA ARG A 252 -11.85 -17.87 -2.01
C ARG A 252 -10.84 -17.66 -0.90
N HIS A 253 -9.57 -17.81 -1.23
CA HIS A 253 -8.49 -17.78 -0.26
C HIS A 253 -7.98 -16.35 -0.07
N ALA A 254 -7.64 -16.01 1.16
CA ALA A 254 -6.95 -14.75 1.41
C ALA A 254 -5.64 -14.73 0.62
N LYS A 255 -5.33 -13.59 -0.03
CA LYS A 255 -4.00 -13.37 -0.61
C LYS A 255 -2.97 -13.63 0.47
N ILE A 256 -1.96 -14.45 0.16
CA ILE A 256 -0.83 -14.71 1.06
C ILE A 256 -0.29 -13.35 1.49
N GLN A 257 -0.52 -13.02 2.76
CA GLN A 257 -0.20 -11.71 3.27
C GLN A 257 1.27 -11.72 3.65
N ARG A 258 2.05 -10.86 3.02
CA ARG A 258 3.49 -10.75 3.28
C ARG A 258 3.73 -10.30 4.73
N SER A 259 4.71 -10.91 5.39
CA SER A 259 5.23 -10.49 6.70
C SER A 259 6.64 -9.96 6.53
N LEU A 260 6.97 -8.88 7.23
CA LEU A 260 8.33 -8.37 7.31
C LEU A 260 8.92 -8.76 8.65
N ASP A 261 10.15 -9.25 8.61
CA ASP A 261 10.95 -9.68 9.75
C ASP A 261 12.04 -8.67 10.09
N ARG A 262 12.84 -8.95 11.13
CA ARG A 262 13.98 -8.12 11.56
C ARG A 262 14.88 -7.76 10.38
N THR A 263 15.26 -8.74 9.56
CA THR A 263 16.18 -8.56 8.44
C THR A 263 15.64 -7.60 7.39
N ALA A 264 14.39 -7.77 6.98
CA ALA A 264 13.75 -6.85 6.05
C ALA A 264 13.66 -5.43 6.64
N VAL A 265 13.37 -5.30 7.94
CA VAL A 265 13.36 -4.00 8.63
C VAL A 265 14.74 -3.36 8.59
N GLN A 266 15.79 -4.13 8.86
CA GLN A 266 17.18 -3.64 8.88
C GLN A 266 17.55 -3.01 7.54
N LEU A 267 17.34 -3.75 6.44
CA LEU A 267 17.63 -3.27 5.09
C LEU A 267 16.90 -1.98 4.76
N ILE A 268 15.62 -1.88 5.16
CA ILE A 268 14.82 -0.67 4.95
C ILE A 268 15.39 0.50 5.77
N MET A 269 15.72 0.27 7.05
CA MET A 269 16.26 1.32 7.93
C MET A 269 17.63 1.81 7.47
N GLU A 270 18.54 0.91 7.11
CA GLU A 270 19.86 1.24 6.56
C GLU A 270 19.74 2.06 5.26
N SER A 271 18.87 1.64 4.35
CA SER A 271 18.60 2.36 3.10
C SER A 271 18.02 3.76 3.36
N LEU A 272 17.05 3.86 4.28
CA LEU A 272 16.48 5.14 4.72
C LEU A 272 17.54 6.06 5.30
N ILE A 273 18.42 5.50 6.14
CA ILE A 273 19.46 6.26 6.80
C ILE A 273 20.45 6.81 5.78
N HIS A 274 20.93 5.96 4.88
CA HIS A 274 21.92 6.34 3.87
C HIS A 274 21.34 7.42 2.93
N ARG A 275 20.10 7.22 2.46
CA ARG A 275 19.44 8.18 1.55
C ARG A 275 19.09 9.52 2.18
N THR A 276 18.87 9.57 3.49
CA THR A 276 18.45 10.80 4.19
C THR A 276 19.57 11.52 4.93
N ARG A 277 20.82 11.11 4.72
CA ARG A 277 22.03 11.76 5.25
C ARG A 277 22.03 13.26 5.04
N PHE A 278 21.71 13.71 3.83
CA PHE A 278 21.78 15.14 3.51
C PHE A 278 20.44 15.88 3.64
N ARG A 279 19.31 15.16 3.49
CA ARG A 279 17.99 15.78 3.52
C ARG A 279 16.91 14.84 4.03
N GLY A 280 15.98 15.38 4.81
CA GLY A 280 14.76 14.67 5.21
C GLY A 280 14.97 13.66 6.32
N ARG A 281 16.09 13.76 7.06
CA ARG A 281 16.44 12.88 8.19
C ARG A 281 15.30 12.80 9.22
N ALA A 282 14.64 13.92 9.55
CA ALA A 282 13.51 13.92 10.48
C ALA A 282 12.35 13.05 10.00
N GLY A 283 12.08 13.07 8.69
CA GLY A 283 11.14 12.15 8.07
C GLY A 283 11.57 10.70 8.27
N ALA A 284 12.82 10.36 7.94
CA ALA A 284 13.33 8.99 8.11
C ALA A 284 13.22 8.51 9.56
N ILE A 285 13.64 9.30 10.54
CA ILE A 285 13.51 8.95 11.97
C ILE A 285 12.06 8.68 12.35
N GLN A 286 11.10 9.52 11.93
CA GLN A 286 9.68 9.27 12.18
C GLN A 286 9.18 7.97 11.50
N THR A 287 9.68 7.63 10.30
CA THR A 287 9.34 6.33 9.66
C THR A 287 9.93 5.17 10.44
N MET A 288 11.21 5.24 10.80
CA MET A 288 11.90 4.19 11.55
C MET A 288 11.20 3.97 12.90
N LEU A 289 10.83 5.06 13.59
CA LEU A 289 10.08 4.98 14.84
C LEU A 289 8.73 4.26 14.64
N ALA A 290 7.97 4.62 13.60
CA ALA A 290 6.72 3.94 13.28
C ALA A 290 6.93 2.44 12.98
N MET A 291 8.03 2.10 12.31
CA MET A 291 8.41 0.71 12.01
C MET A 291 8.74 -0.04 13.29
N SER A 292 9.60 0.50 14.16
CA SER A 292 9.99 -0.13 15.43
C SER A 292 8.79 -0.33 16.35
N LEU A 293 7.94 0.68 16.53
CA LEU A 293 6.72 0.55 17.34
C LEU A 293 5.75 -0.49 16.75
N ALA A 294 5.62 -0.56 15.42
CA ALA A 294 4.78 -1.58 14.77
C ALA A 294 5.38 -3.00 14.85
N MET A 295 6.72 -3.10 14.81
CA MET A 295 7.48 -4.33 14.90
C MET A 295 7.38 -4.92 16.31
N PHE A 296 7.66 -4.13 17.35
CA PHE A 296 7.64 -4.58 18.73
C PHE A 296 6.23 -4.61 19.33
N GLY A 297 5.43 -3.55 19.17
CA GLY A 297 4.09 -3.48 19.76
C GLY A 297 3.00 -4.15 18.92
N GLY A 298 3.35 -4.69 17.74
CA GLY A 298 2.37 -5.22 16.80
C GLY A 298 1.33 -4.17 16.37
N LEU A 299 1.67 -2.88 16.36
CA LEU A 299 0.71 -1.78 16.24
C LEU A 299 0.19 -1.60 14.80
N ARG A 300 -1.04 -1.09 14.66
CA ARG A 300 -1.59 -0.67 13.37
C ARG A 300 -1.20 0.80 13.11
N ALA A 301 -1.07 1.18 11.84
CA ALA A 301 -0.81 2.58 11.47
C ALA A 301 -1.85 3.55 12.08
N GLY A 302 -3.14 3.18 12.10
CA GLY A 302 -4.18 4.03 12.70
C GLY A 302 -4.24 4.02 14.24
N THR A 303 -3.38 3.26 14.91
CA THR A 303 -3.11 3.44 16.35
C THR A 303 -2.08 4.56 16.55
N LEU A 304 -1.17 4.74 15.59
CA LEU A 304 -0.09 5.72 15.65
C LEU A 304 -0.50 7.10 15.10
N GLN A 305 -1.32 7.13 14.04
CA GLN A 305 -1.68 8.35 13.30
C GLN A 305 -3.19 8.50 13.15
N ALA A 306 -3.65 9.73 12.88
CA ALA A 306 -5.06 10.03 12.63
C ALA A 306 -5.49 9.45 11.28
N ASN A 307 -6.20 8.32 11.31
CA ASN A 307 -6.62 7.63 10.10
C ASN A 307 -7.95 8.14 9.51
N HIS A 308 -8.56 9.21 10.01
CA HIS A 308 -9.69 9.89 9.39
C HIS A 308 -9.73 11.35 9.86
N LYS A 309 -10.43 12.24 9.12
CA LYS A 309 -10.61 13.65 9.54
C LYS A 309 -11.28 13.73 10.92
N GLU A 310 -12.37 13.00 11.12
CA GLU A 310 -13.05 12.92 12.42
C GLU A 310 -12.14 12.43 13.56
N TYR A 311 -11.24 11.48 13.27
CA TYR A 311 -10.28 11.01 14.27
C TYR A 311 -9.20 12.05 14.55
N ARG A 312 -8.82 12.87 13.57
CA ARG A 312 -7.96 14.03 13.80
C ARG A 312 -8.67 15.06 14.69
N ASP A 313 -9.93 15.36 14.40
CA ASP A 313 -10.73 16.37 15.11
C ASP A 313 -11.02 15.94 16.56
N LYS A 314 -11.21 14.63 16.79
CA LYS A 314 -11.33 14.02 18.12
C LYS A 314 -10.00 13.73 18.82
N GLU A 315 -8.89 14.17 18.23
CA GLU A 315 -7.53 13.92 18.71
C GLU A 315 -7.17 12.43 18.94
N MET A 316 -7.73 11.53 18.15
CA MET A 316 -7.53 10.08 18.23
C MET A 316 -6.27 9.63 17.48
N TYR A 317 -5.11 9.92 18.07
CA TYR A 317 -3.77 9.55 17.58
C TYR A 317 -2.77 9.60 18.73
N LEU A 318 -1.57 9.04 18.53
CA LEU A 318 -0.52 9.05 19.56
C LEU A 318 0.04 10.45 19.78
N LYS A 319 -0.01 10.93 21.01
CA LYS A 319 0.51 12.24 21.45
C LYS A 319 1.75 12.07 22.31
N TRP A 320 2.55 13.13 22.42
CA TRP A 320 3.72 13.09 23.31
C TRP A 320 3.32 12.95 24.78
N GLY A 321 2.17 13.48 25.20
CA GLY A 321 1.66 13.31 26.57
C GLY A 321 1.31 11.87 26.94
N ASP A 322 1.23 10.97 25.96
CA ASP A 322 0.94 9.56 26.16
C ASP A 322 2.22 8.74 26.47
N ILE A 323 3.40 9.38 26.41
CA ILE A 323 4.71 8.73 26.53
C ILE A 323 5.37 9.15 27.84
N THR A 324 5.88 8.18 28.59
CA THR A 324 6.79 8.38 29.71
C THR A 324 8.15 7.78 29.37
N LEU A 325 9.21 8.60 29.37
CA LEU A 325 10.58 8.19 29.08
C LEU A 325 11.37 8.10 30.39
N ASN A 326 11.86 6.91 30.73
CA ASN A 326 12.62 6.67 31.96
C ASN A 326 14.09 6.43 31.65
N VAL A 327 14.97 6.99 32.47
CA VAL A 327 16.40 6.65 32.50
C VAL A 327 16.58 5.45 33.41
N ILE A 328 17.03 4.34 32.86
CA ILE A 328 17.27 3.09 33.62
C ILE A 328 18.71 3.05 34.11
N ALA A 329 19.65 3.37 33.22
CA ALA A 329 21.08 3.40 33.51
C ALA A 329 21.79 4.34 32.54
N PHE A 330 23.11 4.47 32.66
CA PHE A 330 23.90 5.25 31.72
C PHE A 330 23.67 4.78 30.28
N LYS A 331 23.19 5.70 29.43
CA LYS A 331 22.78 5.40 28.05
C LYS A 331 21.78 4.24 27.92
N ARG A 332 20.90 4.03 28.89
CA ARG A 332 19.81 3.05 28.80
C ARG A 332 18.50 3.69 29.20
N TRP A 333 17.53 3.62 28.30
CA TRP A 333 16.24 4.26 28.47
C TRP A 333 15.11 3.26 28.20
N SER A 334 13.97 3.47 28.85
CA SER A 334 12.72 2.80 28.49
C SER A 334 11.64 3.82 28.14
N ALA A 335 10.70 3.40 27.33
CA ALA A 335 9.49 4.17 27.04
C ALA A 335 8.26 3.36 27.46
N THR A 336 7.44 3.93 28.35
CA THR A 336 6.09 3.45 28.62
C THR A 336 5.11 4.30 27.83
N ILE A 337 4.33 3.67 26.95
CA ILE A 337 3.41 4.35 26.03
C ILE A 337 1.98 3.90 26.30
N ASN A 338 1.10 4.87 26.56
CA ASN A 338 -0.33 4.64 26.74
C ASN A 338 -1.06 4.84 25.41
N PHE A 339 -1.52 3.75 24.80
CA PHE A 339 -2.32 3.80 23.59
C PHE A 339 -3.80 3.91 23.95
N ASP A 340 -4.28 5.13 24.17
CA ASP A 340 -5.68 5.43 24.47
C ASP A 340 -6.61 5.17 23.27
N HIS A 341 -6.02 5.16 22.07
CA HIS A 341 -6.74 4.98 20.81
C HIS A 341 -6.20 3.77 20.05
N TRP A 342 -6.65 2.58 20.46
CA TRP A 342 -6.31 1.37 19.74
C TRP A 342 -7.22 1.14 18.54
N LYS A 343 -6.64 1.08 17.32
CA LYS A 343 -7.43 0.90 16.10
C LYS A 343 -8.27 -0.38 16.15
N GLY A 344 -9.60 -0.20 16.12
CA GLY A 344 -10.60 -1.25 16.29
C GLY A 344 -11.64 -0.90 17.35
N PHE A 345 -11.31 0.03 18.25
CA PHE A 345 -12.14 0.48 19.37
C PHE A 345 -12.23 2.01 19.38
N SER A 346 -12.76 2.56 18.31
CA SER A 346 -13.07 3.99 18.19
C SER A 346 -14.55 4.27 18.45
N ASP A 347 -15.22 3.34 19.14
CA ASP A 347 -16.67 3.35 19.39
C ASP A 347 -16.93 3.80 20.85
N MET A 348 -18.12 3.54 21.39
CA MET A 348 -18.54 3.93 22.74
C MET A 348 -17.56 3.50 23.86
N GLU A 349 -16.91 2.35 23.70
CA GLU A 349 -15.86 1.88 24.61
C GLU A 349 -14.48 2.11 23.99
N GLY A 350 -13.67 2.95 24.64
CA GLY A 350 -12.25 3.07 24.35
C GLY A 350 -11.48 1.91 24.95
N HIS A 351 -10.49 1.40 24.22
CA HIS A 351 -9.56 0.39 24.73
C HIS A 351 -8.19 1.03 24.89
N ARG A 352 -7.76 1.20 26.14
CA ARG A 352 -6.41 1.63 26.49
C ARG A 352 -5.51 0.41 26.59
N LYS A 353 -4.32 0.48 25.97
CA LYS A 353 -3.24 -0.48 26.21
C LYS A 353 -1.96 0.27 26.58
N THR A 354 -1.30 -0.17 27.64
CA THR A 354 0.01 0.36 28.04
C THR A 354 1.08 -0.64 27.64
N LEU A 355 2.04 -0.20 26.82
CA LEU A 355 3.19 -1.02 26.42
C LEU A 355 4.46 -0.37 26.95
N THR A 356 5.41 -1.19 27.39
CA THR A 356 6.75 -0.73 27.75
C THR A 356 7.76 -1.27 26.74
N PHE A 357 8.63 -0.39 26.26
CA PHE A 357 9.72 -0.71 25.35
C PHE A 357 11.03 -0.50 26.09
N GLY A 358 11.76 -1.59 26.34
CA GLY A 358 13.08 -1.58 26.95
C GLY A 358 14.21 -1.24 25.96
N PRO A 359 15.43 -1.00 26.48
CA PRO A 359 16.62 -0.86 25.66
C PRO A 359 17.02 -2.21 25.05
N VAL A 360 17.67 -2.21 23.87
CA VAL A 360 18.26 -3.45 23.34
C VAL A 360 19.49 -3.86 24.15
N THR A 361 19.81 -5.15 24.17
CA THR A 361 20.97 -5.70 24.88
C THR A 361 22.17 -5.97 23.96
N LYS A 362 21.94 -6.16 22.65
CA LYS A 362 23.01 -6.40 21.66
C LYS A 362 23.31 -5.17 20.81
N ALA A 363 24.60 -4.87 20.61
CA ALA A 363 25.08 -3.67 19.90
C ALA A 363 24.58 -3.54 18.45
N HIS A 364 24.39 -4.65 17.73
CA HIS A 364 23.90 -4.63 16.35
C HIS A 364 22.40 -4.33 16.23
N ASN A 365 21.64 -4.39 17.33
CA ASN A 365 20.20 -4.15 17.34
C ASN A 365 19.83 -2.71 17.74
N THR A 366 20.80 -1.86 18.06
CA THR A 366 20.56 -0.45 18.45
C THR A 366 19.83 0.35 17.37
N ILE A 367 19.96 -0.04 16.09
CA ILE A 367 19.23 0.54 14.96
C ILE A 367 17.71 0.44 15.12
N PHE A 368 17.21 -0.61 15.77
CA PHE A 368 15.78 -0.87 15.94
C PHE A 368 15.19 -0.18 17.17
N GLU A 369 16.00 0.28 18.11
CA GLU A 369 15.55 0.68 19.45
C GLU A 369 14.54 1.85 19.38
N PRO A 370 13.26 1.63 19.75
CA PRO A 370 12.21 2.64 19.59
C PRO A 370 12.44 3.84 20.51
N VAL A 371 13.03 3.62 21.68
CA VAL A 371 13.30 4.66 22.67
C VAL A 371 14.37 5.63 22.16
N LEU A 372 15.44 5.12 21.55
CA LEU A 372 16.46 5.93 20.90
C LEU A 372 15.88 6.79 19.77
N LEU A 373 14.98 6.23 18.96
CA LEU A 373 14.30 6.97 17.88
C LEU A 373 13.33 8.04 18.42
N LEU A 374 12.66 7.78 19.54
CA LEU A 374 11.84 8.77 20.26
C LEU A 374 12.71 9.92 20.79
N LEU A 375 13.86 9.62 21.38
CA LEU A 375 14.78 10.62 21.91
C LEU A 375 15.31 11.52 20.77
N VAL A 376 15.70 10.94 19.64
CA VAL A 376 16.17 11.70 18.48
C VAL A 376 15.06 12.57 17.88
N ASP A 377 13.84 12.05 17.70
CA ASP A 377 12.72 12.86 17.18
C ASP A 377 12.33 13.98 18.15
N GLY A 378 12.27 13.68 19.45
CA GLY A 378 11.92 14.63 20.51
C GLY A 378 12.93 15.76 20.65
N MET A 379 14.23 15.46 20.71
CA MET A 379 15.30 16.48 20.65
C MET A 379 15.22 17.24 19.31
N GLY A 380 14.91 16.53 18.22
CA GLY A 380 14.76 17.07 16.87
C GLY A 380 13.65 18.12 16.78
N ARG A 381 12.68 18.07 17.69
CA ARG A 381 11.52 18.96 17.76
C ARG A 381 11.53 19.88 18.98
N GLY A 382 12.51 19.74 19.88
CA GLY A 382 12.60 20.54 21.10
C GLY A 382 11.53 20.18 22.16
N VAL A 383 11.09 18.92 22.17
CA VAL A 383 9.99 18.40 23.00
C VAL A 383 10.37 18.29 24.48
N PHE A 384 11.64 18.04 24.79
CA PHE A 384 12.09 17.75 26.15
C PHE A 384 12.50 19.01 26.91
N GLU A 385 12.22 19.05 28.21
CA GLU A 385 12.74 20.05 29.15
C GLU A 385 14.24 19.80 29.36
N ASP A 386 15.04 20.86 29.33
CA ASP A 386 16.49 20.86 29.62
C ASP A 386 17.38 19.94 28.76
N ILE A 387 16.82 19.28 27.73
CA ILE A 387 17.54 18.40 26.81
C ILE A 387 17.26 18.82 25.36
N SER A 388 18.29 19.34 24.72
CA SER A 388 18.26 19.82 23.33
C SER A 388 19.18 19.03 22.40
N ASN A 389 20.14 18.28 22.95
CA ASN A 389 21.16 17.55 22.21
C ASN A 389 21.67 16.30 22.98
N PRO A 390 22.42 15.40 22.31
CA PRO A 390 22.95 14.17 22.92
C PRO A 390 23.81 14.38 24.17
N LYS A 391 24.61 15.46 24.23
CA LYS A 391 25.48 15.72 25.39
C LYS A 391 24.66 16.01 26.64
N GLU A 392 23.64 16.85 26.52
CA GLU A 392 22.69 17.13 27.59
C GLU A 392 21.91 15.89 28.00
N LEU A 393 21.51 15.05 27.04
CA LEU A 393 20.85 13.78 27.32
C LEU A 393 21.75 12.81 28.12
N PHE A 394 23.04 12.70 27.78
CA PHE A 394 23.97 11.83 28.51
C PHE A 394 24.35 12.38 29.89
N ALA A 395 24.34 13.71 30.06
CA ALA A 395 24.57 14.36 31.34
C ALA A 395 23.33 14.38 32.26
N TYR A 396 22.16 14.00 31.73
CA TYR A 396 20.89 14.05 32.44
C TYR A 396 20.86 13.10 33.65
N GLN A 397 20.73 13.67 34.85
CA GLN A 397 20.70 12.92 36.13
C GLN A 397 19.29 12.57 36.61
N GLY A 398 18.25 13.01 35.90
CA GLY A 398 16.86 12.73 36.27
C GLY A 398 16.46 11.29 35.93
N THR A 399 15.51 10.74 36.67
CA THR A 399 14.96 9.40 36.42
C THR A 399 13.93 9.38 35.28
N VAL A 400 13.28 10.52 35.00
CA VAL A 400 12.23 10.66 33.99
C VAL A 400 12.52 11.87 33.11
N ILE A 401 12.67 11.66 31.81
CA ILE A 401 12.86 12.74 30.84
C ILE A 401 11.51 13.45 30.65
N LYS A 402 11.46 14.71 31.08
CA LYS A 402 10.22 15.51 31.07
C LYS A 402 9.90 16.03 29.69
N ILE A 403 8.62 15.89 29.31
CA ILE A 403 8.05 16.45 28.08
C ILE A 403 7.44 17.81 28.41
N LYS A 404 7.87 18.85 27.69
CA LYS A 404 7.36 20.21 27.84
C LYS A 404 5.84 20.26 27.70
N SER A 405 5.22 21.09 28.53
CA SER A 405 3.75 21.17 28.64
C SER A 405 3.04 21.44 27.31
N GLU A 406 3.61 22.28 26.45
CA GLU A 406 3.06 22.66 25.14
C GLU A 406 3.11 21.52 24.11
N PHE A 407 3.99 20.53 24.31
CA PHE A 407 4.10 19.38 23.41
C PHE A 407 3.19 18.22 23.82
N LYS A 408 2.67 18.18 25.04
CA LYS A 408 1.85 17.05 25.55
C LYS A 408 0.65 16.72 24.66
N LYS A 409 0.02 17.72 24.05
CA LYS A 409 -1.12 17.51 23.12
C LYS A 409 -0.71 17.31 21.67
N THR A 410 0.57 17.50 21.34
CA THR A 410 1.03 17.44 19.95
C THR A 410 1.21 15.98 19.49
N PRO A 411 0.98 15.70 18.20
CA PRO A 411 1.16 14.35 17.68
C PRO A 411 2.63 13.94 17.73
N VAL A 412 2.89 12.67 18.06
CA VAL A 412 4.21 12.06 17.86
C VAL A 412 4.48 11.93 16.37
N PHE A 413 3.54 11.34 15.62
CA PHE A 413 3.64 11.22 14.17
C PHE A 413 2.98 12.39 13.48
N VAL A 414 3.78 13.31 12.97
CA VAL A 414 3.29 14.52 12.30
C VAL A 414 3.30 14.38 10.78
N LYS A 415 2.48 15.20 10.12
CA LYS A 415 2.34 15.23 8.67
C LYS A 415 3.64 15.68 8.02
N ARG A 416 4.07 14.96 6.98
CA ARG A 416 5.11 15.46 6.07
C ARG A 416 4.55 16.46 5.07
N SER A 417 5.36 17.43 4.70
CA SER A 417 5.11 18.30 3.55
C SER A 417 4.95 17.47 2.27
N SER A 418 4.36 18.06 1.22
CA SER A 418 4.06 17.38 -0.06
C SER A 418 5.26 16.67 -0.69
N ARG A 419 6.49 17.14 -0.45
CA ARG A 419 7.72 16.49 -0.94
C ARG A 419 8.38 15.52 0.05
N GLY A 420 7.83 15.36 1.25
CA GLY A 420 8.37 14.48 2.30
C GLY A 420 9.56 15.06 3.07
N LEU A 421 9.95 16.32 2.83
CA LEU A 421 11.25 16.87 3.26
C LEU A 421 11.17 17.66 4.57
N LYS A 422 9.97 18.08 4.96
CA LYS A 422 9.71 18.81 6.21
C LYS A 422 8.58 18.12 6.94
N LEU A 423 8.67 18.13 8.27
CA LEU A 423 7.57 17.81 9.16
C LEU A 423 6.76 19.09 9.38
N ILE A 424 5.43 18.99 9.32
CA ILE A 424 4.50 20.07 9.63
C ILE A 424 4.10 19.87 11.09
N GLU A 425 4.69 20.67 11.97
CA GLU A 425 4.46 20.61 13.40
C GLU A 425 2.96 20.78 13.71
N HIS A 426 2.49 20.13 14.78
CA HIS A 426 1.10 20.12 15.25
C HIS A 426 0.04 19.46 14.34
N GLU A 427 0.35 19.14 13.08
CA GLU A 427 -0.56 18.37 12.22
C GLU A 427 -0.27 16.86 12.33
N PRO A 428 -1.21 16.00 12.77
CA PRO A 428 -0.98 14.56 12.80
C PRO A 428 -0.82 14.00 11.38
N ALA A 429 -0.02 12.95 11.25
CA ALA A 429 0.18 12.27 9.97
C ALA A 429 -1.16 11.72 9.43
N PRO A 430 -1.48 11.94 8.14
CA PRO A 430 -2.74 11.53 7.56
C PRO A 430 -2.79 10.00 7.32
N PRO A 431 -3.98 9.42 7.05
CA PRO A 431 -4.27 7.99 7.18
C PRO A 431 -3.40 7.04 6.34
N HIS A 432 -2.85 7.55 5.24
CA HIS A 432 -2.08 6.78 4.28
C HIS A 432 -0.60 7.18 4.25
N GLN A 433 -0.18 8.18 5.01
CA GLN A 433 1.18 8.69 4.89
C GLN A 433 2.20 7.68 5.39
N LEU A 434 2.13 7.23 6.65
CA LEU A 434 3.09 6.26 7.19
C LEU A 434 3.08 4.93 6.40
N ALA A 435 1.89 4.44 6.05
CA ALA A 435 1.76 3.20 5.26
C ALA A 435 2.30 3.36 3.83
N GLY A 436 1.99 4.48 3.15
CA GLY A 436 2.47 4.76 1.80
C GLY A 436 3.98 4.94 1.73
N ILE A 437 4.56 5.64 2.72
CA ILE A 437 6.01 5.79 2.83
C ILE A 437 6.66 4.43 3.07
N MET A 438 6.16 3.64 4.02
CA MET A 438 6.71 2.31 4.27
C MET A 438 6.65 1.43 3.01
N ASN A 439 5.56 1.46 2.26
CA ASN A 439 5.44 0.73 1.00
C ASN A 439 6.46 1.20 -0.05
N HIS A 440 6.69 2.51 -0.14
CA HIS A 440 7.71 3.09 -1.01
C HIS A 440 9.12 2.61 -0.62
N GLU A 441 9.45 2.66 0.67
CA GLU A 441 10.78 2.24 1.14
C GLU A 441 11.00 0.74 0.98
N CYS A 442 9.96 -0.09 1.16
CA CYS A 442 10.02 -1.50 0.80
C CYS A 442 10.41 -1.69 -0.67
N ARG A 443 9.76 -0.97 -1.60
CA ARG A 443 10.08 -1.06 -3.03
C ARG A 443 11.51 -0.63 -3.35
N VAL A 444 12.03 0.38 -2.64
CA VAL A 444 13.39 0.88 -2.87
C VAL A 444 14.43 -0.18 -2.52
N VAL A 445 14.17 -1.04 -1.53
CA VAL A 445 15.04 -2.18 -1.20
C VAL A 445 14.64 -3.48 -1.91
N GLY A 446 13.79 -3.41 -2.93
CA GLY A 446 13.34 -4.58 -3.69
C GLY A 446 12.25 -5.44 -3.02
N ILE A 447 11.69 -4.99 -1.89
CA ILE A 447 10.57 -5.66 -1.22
C ILE A 447 9.25 -5.20 -1.83
N GLU A 448 8.63 -6.07 -2.63
CA GLU A 448 7.27 -5.85 -3.08
C GLU A 448 6.22 -6.05 -1.95
N GLY A 449 5.13 -5.28 -1.97
CA GLY A 449 3.97 -5.53 -1.10
C GLY A 449 4.23 -5.45 0.40
N GLY A 450 5.27 -4.73 0.83
CA GLY A 450 5.55 -4.43 2.23
C GLY A 450 4.59 -3.40 2.84
N GLY A 451 4.85 -2.95 4.07
CA GLY A 451 4.03 -1.97 4.78
C GLY A 451 3.97 -2.17 6.30
N LEU A 452 3.44 -1.20 7.05
CA LEU A 452 3.29 -1.33 8.51
C LEU A 452 2.40 -2.53 8.93
N HIS A 453 1.44 -2.92 8.10
CA HIS A 453 0.67 -4.15 8.33
C HIS A 453 1.48 -5.42 8.12
N ALA A 454 2.48 -5.41 7.24
CA ALA A 454 3.37 -6.54 7.06
C ALA A 454 4.31 -6.71 8.27
N LEU A 455 4.80 -5.60 8.85
CA LEU A 455 5.53 -5.62 10.13
C LEU A 455 4.69 -6.19 11.27
N ARG A 456 3.47 -5.68 11.43
CA ARG A 456 2.54 -6.18 12.44
C ARG A 456 2.26 -7.68 12.30
N ARG A 457 2.21 -8.21 11.08
CA ARG A 457 2.06 -9.65 10.84
C ARG A 457 3.32 -10.43 11.20
N GLY A 458 4.50 -9.89 10.90
CA GLY A 458 5.77 -10.44 11.35
C GLY A 458 5.81 -10.55 12.88
N ALA A 459 5.43 -9.47 13.57
CA ALA A 459 5.26 -9.45 15.02
C ALA A 459 4.27 -10.51 15.49
N GLY A 460 3.07 -10.55 14.92
CA GLY A 460 2.09 -11.57 15.28
C GLY A 460 2.58 -13.00 15.11
N ARG A 461 3.31 -13.29 14.02
CA ARG A 461 3.87 -14.62 13.80
C ARG A 461 4.92 -14.96 14.86
N LEU A 462 5.79 -14.03 15.19
CA LEU A 462 6.85 -14.23 16.17
C LEU A 462 6.26 -14.45 17.57
N TYR A 463 5.36 -13.56 18.00
CA TYR A 463 4.73 -13.68 19.31
C TYR A 463 3.84 -14.90 19.45
N ILE A 464 3.20 -15.40 18.38
CA ILE A 464 2.45 -16.68 18.47
C ILE A 464 3.38 -17.81 18.90
N ILE A 465 4.63 -17.79 18.45
CA ILE A 465 5.61 -18.82 18.80
C ILE A 465 6.17 -18.57 20.21
N SER A 466 6.49 -17.32 20.54
CA SER A 466 7.12 -16.97 21.83
C SER A 466 6.15 -16.91 23.01
N LEU A 467 4.98 -16.31 22.84
CA LEU A 467 3.98 -16.01 23.88
C LEU A 467 2.71 -16.86 23.77
N GLY A 468 2.57 -17.65 22.70
CA GLY A 468 1.36 -18.41 22.42
C GLY A 468 0.27 -17.60 21.71
N ARG A 469 -0.74 -18.33 21.22
CA ARG A 469 -1.80 -17.78 20.36
C ARG A 469 -2.68 -16.76 21.09
N ASP A 470 -3.13 -17.08 22.29
CA ASP A 470 -4.13 -16.26 23.00
C ASP A 470 -3.54 -14.93 23.45
N TYR A 471 -2.33 -14.95 24.02
CA TYR A 471 -1.60 -13.75 24.40
C TYR A 471 -1.28 -12.87 23.18
N THR A 472 -0.92 -13.49 22.05
CA THR A 472 -0.68 -12.73 20.82
C THR A 472 -1.96 -12.15 20.25
N GLN A 473 -3.07 -12.89 20.26
CA GLN A 473 -4.37 -12.35 19.84
C GLN A 473 -4.77 -11.18 20.73
N TYR A 474 -4.52 -11.27 22.02
CA TYR A 474 -4.75 -10.21 22.99
C TYR A 474 -3.87 -8.97 22.70
N MET A 475 -2.57 -9.15 22.48
CA MET A 475 -1.65 -8.07 22.08
C MET A 475 -2.05 -7.44 20.75
N LEU A 476 -2.44 -8.26 19.77
CA LEU A 476 -2.95 -7.82 18.48
C LEU A 476 -4.40 -7.34 18.55
N ASN A 477 -5.09 -7.40 19.69
CA ASN A 477 -6.46 -6.90 19.81
C ASN A 477 -7.41 -7.60 18.82
N HIS A 478 -7.29 -8.93 18.72
CA HIS A 478 -8.05 -9.81 17.83
C HIS A 478 -9.07 -10.68 18.58
N ASN A 479 -9.05 -10.74 19.93
CA ASN A 479 -9.97 -11.59 20.69
C ASN A 479 -10.25 -11.05 22.12
N ASP A 480 -10.94 -9.92 22.22
CA ASP A 480 -11.10 -9.19 23.49
C ASP A 480 -12.25 -9.70 24.37
N ARG A 481 -13.03 -10.71 23.94
CA ARG A 481 -14.20 -11.15 24.73
C ARG A 481 -13.84 -11.74 26.10
N THR A 482 -12.64 -12.30 26.26
CA THR A 482 -12.17 -12.87 27.53
C THR A 482 -11.16 -11.98 28.26
N GLY A 483 -10.43 -11.12 27.54
CA GLY A 483 -9.35 -10.28 28.12
C GLY A 483 -9.79 -8.95 28.75
N LYS A 484 -10.94 -8.37 28.37
CA LYS A 484 -11.36 -7.03 28.85
C LYS A 484 -11.41 -6.91 30.37
N VAL A 485 -12.01 -7.90 31.03
CA VAL A 485 -12.16 -7.89 32.50
C VAL A 485 -10.81 -8.07 33.18
N MET A 486 -9.96 -8.95 32.64
CA MET A 486 -8.64 -9.23 33.19
C MET A 486 -7.71 -8.01 33.09
N ASP A 487 -7.75 -7.26 31.99
CA ASP A 487 -7.00 -6.01 31.83
C ASP A 487 -7.52 -4.89 32.71
N ASN A 488 -8.83 -4.68 32.71
CA ASN A 488 -9.41 -3.53 33.38
C ASN A 488 -9.34 -3.66 34.91
N HIS A 489 -9.25 -4.89 35.44
CA HIS A 489 -9.39 -5.13 36.87
C HIS A 489 -8.30 -5.97 37.53
N TYR A 490 -7.54 -6.79 36.80
CA TYR A 490 -6.71 -7.84 37.42
C TYR A 490 -5.24 -7.87 36.99
N THR A 491 -4.88 -7.29 35.85
CA THR A 491 -3.52 -7.32 35.32
C THR A 491 -3.09 -5.95 34.83
N VAL A 492 -1.79 -5.67 34.84
CA VAL A 492 -1.21 -4.49 34.18
C VAL A 492 -1.00 -4.71 32.68
N GLY A 493 -1.62 -5.76 32.12
CA GLY A 493 -1.61 -6.10 30.70
C GLY A 493 -0.22 -6.40 30.16
N LEU A 494 0.18 -5.66 29.12
CA LEU A 494 1.45 -5.83 28.39
C LEU A 494 2.60 -5.01 28.98
N LYS A 495 2.36 -4.27 30.07
CA LYS A 495 3.34 -3.33 30.64
C LYS A 495 4.59 -4.05 31.17
N ASP A 496 4.43 -5.25 31.71
CA ASP A 496 5.52 -5.99 32.36
C ASP A 496 6.28 -6.92 31.40
N HIS A 497 5.97 -6.88 30.11
CA HIS A 497 6.62 -7.75 29.13
C HIS A 497 7.68 -6.99 28.36
N ASP A 498 8.89 -7.54 28.33
CA ASP A 498 9.97 -7.01 27.50
C ASP A 498 9.74 -7.39 26.02
N LEU A 499 8.84 -6.65 25.37
CA LEU A 499 8.50 -6.86 23.98
C LEU A 499 9.71 -6.72 23.04
N VAL A 500 10.71 -5.91 23.43
CA VAL A 500 11.92 -5.72 22.63
C VAL A 500 12.81 -6.97 22.73
N GLY A 501 13.09 -7.42 23.96
CA GLY A 501 13.85 -8.64 24.23
C GLY A 501 13.20 -9.88 23.62
N ILE A 502 11.89 -10.07 23.82
CA ILE A 502 11.14 -11.21 23.26
C ILE A 502 11.20 -11.24 21.73
N TYR A 503 11.04 -10.07 21.08
CA TYR A 503 11.06 -10.00 19.62
C TYR A 503 12.45 -10.25 19.03
N LEU A 504 13.48 -9.62 19.60
CA LEU A 504 14.86 -9.77 19.15
C LEU A 504 15.50 -11.08 19.61
N GLN A 505 14.82 -11.82 20.50
CA GLN A 505 15.34 -13.03 21.16
C GLN A 505 16.61 -12.70 21.95
N GLU A 506 16.50 -11.67 22.77
CA GLU A 506 17.56 -11.15 23.62
C GLU A 506 17.23 -11.37 25.10
N GLY A 507 18.27 -11.60 25.90
CA GLY A 507 18.19 -11.74 27.36
C GLY A 507 17.58 -13.07 27.83
N GLU A 508 17.32 -13.13 29.15
CA GLU A 508 16.79 -14.32 29.84
C GLU A 508 15.39 -14.72 29.34
N THR A 509 14.69 -13.86 28.60
CA THR A 509 13.37 -14.17 28.01
C THR A 509 13.40 -15.26 26.93
N THR A 510 14.56 -15.76 26.53
CA THR A 510 14.63 -16.93 25.62
C THR A 510 14.74 -18.26 26.37
N SER A 511 15.07 -18.23 27.67
CA SER A 511 15.30 -19.42 28.48
C SER A 511 14.04 -20.28 28.66
N HIS A 512 12.86 -19.67 28.63
CA HIS A 512 11.57 -20.37 28.83
C HIS A 512 10.99 -20.98 27.53
N LEU A 513 11.63 -20.78 26.37
CA LEU A 513 11.17 -21.36 25.11
C LEU A 513 11.60 -22.82 25.01
N SER A 514 10.65 -23.71 24.70
CA SER A 514 10.97 -25.12 24.41
C SER A 514 11.85 -25.26 23.16
N TYR A 515 12.61 -26.35 23.05
CA TYR A 515 13.44 -26.66 21.88
C TYR A 515 12.66 -26.55 20.55
N ASN A 516 11.42 -27.06 20.53
CA ASN A 516 10.55 -26.99 19.35
C ASN A 516 10.16 -25.56 18.99
N GLN A 517 9.92 -24.68 19.98
CA GLN A 517 9.65 -23.26 19.75
C GLN A 517 10.89 -22.54 19.21
N LYS A 518 12.08 -22.83 19.76
CA LYS A 518 13.35 -22.28 19.26
C LYS A 518 13.58 -22.68 17.79
N LYS A 519 13.45 -23.96 17.45
CA LYS A 519 13.55 -24.46 16.07
C LYS A 519 12.48 -23.87 15.14
N ALA A 520 11.26 -23.66 15.62
CA ALA A 520 10.21 -23.01 14.86
C ALA A 520 10.52 -21.52 14.59
N LEU A 521 11.12 -20.82 15.54
CA LEU A 521 11.60 -19.44 15.38
C LEU A 521 12.73 -19.37 14.34
N GLU A 522 13.72 -20.26 14.39
CA GLU A 522 14.79 -20.34 13.40
C GLU A 522 14.24 -20.60 11.99
N LYS A 523 13.37 -21.61 11.84
CA LYS A 523 12.70 -21.89 10.57
C LYS A 523 11.88 -20.70 10.07
N ALA A 524 11.25 -19.96 10.99
CA ALA A 524 10.51 -18.75 10.66
C ALA A 524 11.41 -17.62 10.18
N LYS A 525 12.61 -17.44 10.77
CA LYS A 525 13.66 -16.49 10.33
C LYS A 525 14.20 -16.82 8.93
N LEU A 526 14.42 -18.11 8.63
CA LEU A 526 14.97 -18.53 7.33
C LEU A 526 13.96 -18.46 6.17
N ALA A 527 12.65 -18.43 6.47
CA ALA A 527 11.58 -18.43 5.48
C ALA A 527 11.07 -17.02 5.11
N THR A 528 11.83 -15.96 5.41
CA THR A 528 11.38 -14.58 5.28
C THR A 528 11.77 -13.94 3.96
N GLN A 529 11.05 -12.88 3.59
CA GLN A 529 11.35 -12.11 2.38
C GLN A 529 12.68 -11.36 2.47
N GLY A 530 13.07 -10.91 3.67
CA GLY A 530 14.39 -10.31 3.89
C GLY A 530 15.50 -11.29 3.57
N MET A 531 15.37 -12.53 4.04
CA MET A 531 16.32 -13.60 3.71
C MET A 531 16.31 -13.95 2.23
N SER A 532 15.13 -14.05 1.60
CA SER A 532 15.05 -14.28 0.14
C SER A 532 15.72 -13.17 -0.67
N LEU A 533 15.60 -11.91 -0.24
CA LEU A 533 16.27 -10.79 -0.92
C LEU A 533 17.77 -10.74 -0.68
N LEU A 534 18.23 -11.08 0.51
CA LEU A 534 19.66 -11.23 0.77
C LEU A 534 20.25 -12.38 -0.05
N LEU A 535 19.55 -13.51 -0.13
CA LEU A 535 19.91 -14.61 -1.01
C LEU A 535 19.93 -14.17 -2.47
N CYS A 536 18.89 -13.47 -2.95
CA CYS A 536 18.89 -12.88 -4.29
C CYS A 536 20.05 -11.90 -4.46
N ARG A 537 20.37 -11.06 -3.47
CA ARG A 537 21.46 -10.08 -3.56
C ARG A 537 22.81 -10.79 -3.68
N VAL A 538 23.08 -11.78 -2.82
CA VAL A 538 24.25 -12.66 -2.86
C VAL A 538 24.34 -13.39 -4.21
N GLN A 539 23.21 -13.91 -4.70
CA GLN A 539 23.09 -14.55 -6.02
C GLN A 539 23.26 -13.57 -7.19
N THR A 540 22.85 -12.30 -7.08
CA THR A 540 23.02 -11.29 -8.15
C THR A 540 24.41 -10.68 -8.16
N THR A 541 25.10 -10.63 -7.03
CA THR A 541 26.54 -10.32 -6.97
C THR A 541 27.40 -11.47 -7.47
N ASN A 542 26.82 -12.65 -7.66
CA ASN A 542 27.41 -13.73 -8.43
C ASN A 542 27.12 -13.50 -9.92
N PRO A 543 28.14 -13.15 -10.74
CA PRO A 543 27.94 -12.75 -12.14
C PRO A 543 27.31 -13.85 -13.01
N THR A 544 27.41 -15.12 -12.61
CA THR A 544 26.82 -16.27 -13.32
C THR A 544 25.31 -16.40 -13.13
N LEU A 545 24.75 -15.86 -12.05
CA LEU A 545 23.31 -15.89 -11.73
C LEU A 545 22.60 -14.59 -12.15
N HIS A 546 23.32 -13.46 -12.21
CA HIS A 546 22.80 -12.20 -12.74
C HIS A 546 22.36 -12.34 -14.21
N SER A 547 23.02 -13.18 -15.01
CA SER A 547 22.61 -13.50 -16.39
C SER A 547 21.35 -14.36 -16.47
N ILE A 548 20.92 -14.99 -15.36
CA ILE A 548 19.71 -15.85 -15.29
C ILE A 548 18.49 -15.03 -14.83
N ILE A 549 18.70 -14.05 -13.94
CA ILE A 549 17.59 -13.29 -13.31
C ILE A 549 17.18 -12.07 -14.15
N ASN A 550 18.12 -11.44 -14.84
CA ASN A 550 17.83 -10.33 -15.75
C ASN A 550 17.72 -10.87 -17.18
N GLU A 551 16.57 -11.51 -17.47
CA GLU A 551 16.22 -11.88 -18.85
C GLU A 551 16.19 -10.61 -19.70
N ASP A 552 17.15 -10.50 -20.62
CA ASP A 552 17.25 -9.43 -21.61
C ASP A 552 15.93 -9.27 -22.37
N SER A 553 15.65 -8.06 -22.84
CA SER A 553 14.55 -7.76 -23.76
C SER A 553 14.48 -8.73 -24.96
N GLU A 554 15.65 -9.15 -25.46
CA GLU A 554 15.80 -10.19 -26.49
C GLU A 554 15.28 -11.55 -26.01
N GLN A 555 15.57 -11.95 -24.78
CA GLN A 555 15.09 -13.20 -24.20
C GLN A 555 13.59 -13.15 -23.87
N LYS A 556 13.04 -11.98 -23.54
CA LYS A 556 11.59 -11.79 -23.41
C LYS A 556 10.88 -11.95 -24.74
N LYS A 557 11.45 -11.41 -25.83
CA LYS A 557 10.94 -11.61 -27.19
C LYS A 557 11.04 -13.09 -27.59
N ALA A 558 12.19 -13.73 -27.39
CA ALA A 558 12.35 -15.16 -27.66
C ALA A 558 11.35 -16.02 -26.86
N ARG A 559 11.11 -15.69 -25.57
CA ARG A 559 10.07 -16.36 -24.78
C ARG A 559 8.67 -16.11 -25.34
N GLN A 560 8.36 -14.90 -25.78
CA GLN A 560 7.06 -14.60 -26.38
C GLN A 560 6.87 -15.39 -27.68
N GLU A 561 7.91 -15.51 -28.50
CA GLU A 561 7.90 -16.32 -29.71
C GLU A 561 7.74 -17.82 -29.39
N ASP A 562 8.40 -18.33 -28.36
CA ASP A 562 8.26 -19.72 -27.91
C ASP A 562 6.88 -19.98 -27.29
N GLU A 563 6.33 -19.01 -26.54
CA GLU A 563 4.96 -19.05 -26.03
C GLU A 563 3.96 -19.10 -27.19
N GLU A 564 4.17 -18.31 -28.25
CA GLU A 564 3.31 -18.29 -29.43
C GLU A 564 3.39 -19.60 -30.22
N LYS A 565 4.60 -20.11 -30.49
CA LYS A 565 4.80 -21.42 -31.14
C LYS A 565 4.14 -22.55 -30.35
N ALA A 566 4.30 -22.55 -29.02
CA ALA A 566 3.67 -23.55 -28.16
C ALA A 566 2.13 -23.46 -28.17
N LEU A 567 1.56 -22.26 -28.33
CA LEU A 567 0.12 -22.07 -28.51
C LEU A 567 -0.35 -22.61 -29.87
N GLU A 568 0.43 -22.40 -30.93
CA GLU A 568 0.13 -22.88 -32.28
C GLU A 568 0.10 -24.42 -32.37
N GLU A 569 0.86 -25.11 -31.52
CA GLU A 569 0.88 -26.59 -31.47
C GLU A 569 -0.32 -27.21 -30.73
N ILE A 570 -1.12 -26.42 -30.00
CA ILE A 570 -2.23 -26.97 -29.20
C ILE A 570 -3.44 -27.26 -30.12
N PRO A 571 -3.91 -28.53 -30.23
CA PRO A 571 -4.99 -28.90 -31.16
C PRO A 571 -6.30 -28.12 -30.95
N LEU A 572 -6.61 -27.76 -29.70
CA LEU A 572 -7.79 -26.95 -29.38
C LEU A 572 -7.67 -25.52 -29.94
N ILE A 573 -6.48 -24.92 -29.89
CA ILE A 573 -6.25 -23.56 -30.41
C ILE A 573 -6.32 -23.56 -31.93
N GLN A 574 -5.75 -24.59 -32.58
CA GLN A 574 -5.87 -24.79 -34.02
C GLN A 574 -7.33 -24.89 -34.46
N SER A 575 -8.12 -25.75 -33.80
CA SER A 575 -9.54 -25.90 -34.11
C SER A 575 -10.34 -24.60 -33.91
N LEU A 576 -10.04 -23.84 -32.85
CA LEU A 576 -10.68 -22.53 -32.61
C LEU A 576 -10.26 -21.49 -33.65
N ARG A 577 -9.00 -21.52 -34.10
CA ARG A 577 -8.48 -20.64 -35.15
C ARG A 577 -9.16 -20.92 -36.48
N GLU A 578 -9.21 -22.19 -36.88
CA GLU A 578 -9.93 -22.63 -38.10
C GLU A 578 -11.40 -22.22 -38.08
N THR A 579 -12.06 -22.33 -36.91
CA THR A 579 -13.46 -21.90 -36.75
C THR A 579 -13.60 -20.39 -36.92
N ALA A 580 -12.69 -19.61 -36.34
CA ALA A 580 -12.68 -18.15 -36.46
C ALA A 580 -12.36 -17.69 -37.89
N GLU A 581 -11.39 -18.33 -38.56
CA GLU A 581 -11.03 -18.08 -39.95
C GLU A 581 -12.18 -18.41 -40.90
N THR A 582 -12.85 -19.55 -40.70
CA THR A 582 -14.03 -19.93 -41.48
C THR A 582 -15.15 -18.90 -41.33
N ALA A 583 -15.42 -18.47 -40.09
CA ALA A 583 -16.43 -17.45 -39.82
C ALA A 583 -16.05 -16.08 -40.43
N TRP A 584 -14.75 -15.73 -40.42
CA TRP A 584 -14.22 -14.52 -41.05
C TRP A 584 -14.39 -14.55 -42.57
N SER A 585 -13.98 -15.63 -43.23
CA SER A 585 -14.12 -15.78 -44.69
C SER A 585 -15.58 -15.69 -45.11
N ALA A 586 -16.48 -16.36 -44.37
CA ALA A 586 -17.91 -16.26 -44.64
C ALA A 586 -18.42 -14.80 -44.49
N PHE A 587 -17.92 -14.03 -43.52
CA PHE A 587 -18.29 -12.62 -43.39
C PHE A 587 -17.74 -11.77 -44.56
N ILE A 588 -16.46 -11.94 -44.92
CA ILE A 588 -15.78 -11.16 -45.96
C ILE A 588 -16.34 -11.40 -47.36
N GLU A 589 -16.86 -12.59 -47.67
CA GLU A 589 -17.58 -12.87 -48.93
C GLU A 589 -18.75 -11.91 -49.21
N LEU A 590 -19.30 -11.28 -48.18
CA LEU A 590 -20.41 -10.34 -48.30
C LEU A 590 -19.94 -8.89 -48.48
N VAL A 591 -18.63 -8.63 -48.37
CA VAL A 591 -18.02 -7.31 -48.52
C VAL A 591 -17.42 -7.21 -49.93
N PRO A 592 -17.94 -6.34 -50.82
CA PRO A 592 -17.45 -6.23 -52.19
C PRO A 592 -15.97 -5.86 -52.26
N GLU A 593 -15.23 -6.47 -53.18
CA GLU A 593 -13.90 -6.04 -53.63
C GLU A 593 -12.83 -5.86 -52.53
N THR A 594 -12.97 -6.54 -51.39
CA THR A 594 -11.99 -6.42 -50.30
C THR A 594 -11.47 -7.79 -49.86
N TYR A 595 -10.26 -8.16 -50.29
CA TYR A 595 -9.54 -9.28 -49.68
C TYR A 595 -8.82 -8.78 -48.43
N ILE A 596 -9.16 -9.37 -47.29
CA ILE A 596 -8.59 -9.00 -46.01
C ILE A 596 -8.21 -10.27 -45.26
N PRO A 597 -6.90 -10.57 -45.11
CA PRO A 597 -6.45 -11.73 -44.37
C PRO A 597 -6.90 -11.68 -42.91
N TYR A 598 -7.20 -12.85 -42.34
CA TYR A 598 -7.63 -12.99 -40.95
C TYR A 598 -6.61 -12.40 -39.96
N ASP A 599 -5.32 -12.62 -40.20
CA ASP A 599 -4.22 -12.28 -39.27
C ASP A 599 -4.06 -10.77 -39.03
N HIS A 600 -4.64 -9.92 -39.89
CA HIS A 600 -4.50 -8.47 -39.76
C HIS A 600 -5.57 -7.79 -38.90
N LEU A 601 -6.60 -8.49 -38.39
CA LEU A 601 -7.81 -7.83 -37.87
C LEU A 601 -8.65 -8.57 -36.83
N ALA A 602 -8.77 -8.00 -35.62
CA ALA A 602 -9.76 -8.43 -34.61
C ALA A 602 -10.30 -7.30 -33.72
N THR A 603 -10.42 -6.05 -34.21
CA THR A 603 -11.08 -4.97 -33.43
C THR A 603 -12.50 -4.70 -33.91
N GLY A 604 -13.44 -4.55 -32.97
CA GLY A 604 -14.86 -4.35 -33.27
C GLY A 604 -15.14 -3.13 -34.17
N LYS A 605 -14.27 -2.11 -34.11
CA LYS A 605 -14.32 -0.90 -34.95
C LYS A 605 -14.16 -1.20 -36.44
N LYS A 606 -13.32 -2.18 -36.80
CA LYS A 606 -13.06 -2.53 -38.21
C LYS A 606 -14.19 -3.37 -38.82
N ILE A 607 -14.81 -4.27 -38.04
CA ILE A 607 -16.05 -4.98 -38.45
C ILE A 607 -17.16 -3.97 -38.73
N ALA A 608 -17.36 -2.97 -37.85
CA ALA A 608 -18.36 -1.93 -38.05
C ALA A 608 -18.12 -1.11 -39.33
N ASN A 609 -16.86 -0.87 -39.71
CA ASN A 609 -16.53 -0.19 -40.96
C ASN A 609 -16.75 -1.08 -42.19
N LEU A 610 -16.52 -2.38 -42.09
CA LEU A 610 -16.80 -3.33 -43.17
C LEU A 610 -18.30 -3.52 -43.38
N MET A 611 -19.09 -3.54 -42.31
CA MET A 611 -20.56 -3.60 -42.37
C MET A 611 -21.16 -2.45 -43.19
N LYS A 612 -20.55 -1.25 -43.18
CA LYS A 612 -20.99 -0.10 -44.00
C LYS A 612 -20.78 -0.30 -45.50
N LYS A 613 -19.93 -1.25 -45.91
CA LYS A 613 -19.65 -1.57 -47.31
C LYS A 613 -20.51 -2.72 -47.84
N VAL A 614 -21.25 -3.40 -46.97
CA VAL A 614 -22.13 -4.50 -47.36
C VAL A 614 -23.37 -3.92 -48.05
N PRO A 615 -23.76 -4.42 -49.24
CA PRO A 615 -25.00 -4.01 -49.90
C PRO A 615 -26.22 -4.15 -48.97
N ASP A 616 -27.16 -3.21 -49.05
CA ASP A 616 -28.33 -3.15 -48.17
C ASP A 616 -29.11 -4.47 -48.14
N GLU A 617 -29.29 -5.14 -49.29
CA GLU A 617 -29.98 -6.44 -49.36
C GLU A 617 -29.27 -7.59 -48.61
N LYS A 618 -27.99 -7.43 -48.24
CA LYS A 618 -27.17 -8.42 -47.54
C LYS A 618 -26.83 -8.04 -46.10
N GLN A 619 -27.23 -6.85 -45.62
CA GLN A 619 -26.86 -6.34 -44.29
C GLN A 619 -27.27 -7.28 -43.16
N MET A 620 -28.49 -7.85 -43.20
CA MET A 620 -28.95 -8.80 -42.18
C MET A 620 -28.08 -10.07 -42.12
N LEU A 621 -27.75 -10.63 -43.29
CA LEU A 621 -26.90 -11.82 -43.38
C LEU A 621 -25.47 -11.51 -42.91
N ALA A 622 -24.94 -10.34 -43.26
CA ALA A 622 -23.62 -9.90 -42.81
C ALA A 622 -23.57 -9.66 -41.30
N ALA A 623 -24.62 -9.11 -40.69
CA ALA A 623 -24.72 -8.97 -39.25
C ALA A 623 -24.66 -10.33 -38.55
N ALA A 624 -25.43 -11.32 -39.03
CA ALA A 624 -25.42 -12.67 -38.47
C ALA A 624 -24.04 -13.37 -38.61
N ARG A 625 -23.37 -13.22 -39.77
CA ARG A 625 -22.01 -13.75 -39.97
C ARG A 625 -20.96 -13.01 -39.12
N ALA A 626 -21.10 -11.70 -38.96
CA ALA A 626 -20.24 -10.90 -38.08
C ALA A 626 -20.38 -11.32 -36.61
N ASP A 627 -21.59 -11.60 -36.13
CA ASP A 627 -21.80 -12.10 -34.77
C ASP A 627 -21.24 -13.52 -34.57
N THR A 628 -21.37 -14.38 -35.59
CA THR A 628 -20.75 -15.72 -35.61
C THR A 628 -19.23 -15.60 -35.50
N PHE A 629 -18.62 -14.69 -36.27
CA PHE A 629 -17.19 -14.39 -36.18
C PHE A 629 -16.79 -13.87 -34.80
N ARG A 630 -17.52 -12.90 -34.23
CA ARG A 630 -17.24 -12.36 -32.87
C ARG A 630 -17.26 -13.47 -31.83
N SER A 631 -18.24 -14.35 -31.89
CA SER A 631 -18.38 -15.49 -30.97
C SER A 631 -17.21 -16.47 -31.11
N ALA A 632 -16.84 -16.84 -32.35
CA ALA A 632 -15.70 -17.72 -32.62
C ALA A 632 -14.37 -17.10 -32.17
N ASN A 633 -14.14 -15.83 -32.47
CA ASN A 633 -12.93 -15.11 -32.10
C ASN A 633 -12.82 -14.92 -30.58
N LEU A 634 -13.93 -14.66 -29.87
CA LEU A 634 -13.93 -14.59 -28.41
C LEU A 634 -13.51 -15.93 -27.79
N ARG A 635 -14.03 -17.05 -28.31
CA ARG A 635 -13.64 -18.40 -27.87
C ARG A 635 -12.16 -18.69 -28.13
N LEU A 636 -11.63 -18.26 -29.27
CA LEU A 636 -10.19 -18.36 -29.57
C LEU A 636 -9.36 -17.56 -28.56
N GLN A 637 -9.73 -16.32 -28.27
CA GLN A 637 -9.02 -15.47 -27.30
C GLN A 637 -9.06 -16.06 -25.88
N GLU A 638 -10.20 -16.57 -25.44
CA GLU A 638 -10.34 -17.26 -24.15
C GLU A 638 -9.52 -18.55 -24.11
N GLY A 639 -9.54 -19.33 -25.20
CA GLY A 639 -8.74 -20.53 -25.37
C GLY A 639 -7.25 -20.24 -25.26
N ARG A 640 -6.75 -19.25 -26.02
CA ARG A 640 -5.34 -18.80 -25.99
C ARG A 640 -4.94 -18.35 -24.59
N ARG A 641 -5.79 -17.55 -23.92
CA ARG A 641 -5.54 -17.10 -22.54
C ARG A 641 -5.42 -18.27 -21.56
N GLN A 642 -6.31 -19.26 -21.66
CA GLN A 642 -6.29 -20.43 -20.78
C GLN A 642 -5.09 -21.34 -21.07
N ALA A 643 -4.75 -21.54 -22.33
CA ALA A 643 -3.58 -22.29 -22.77
C ALA A 643 -2.28 -21.63 -22.31
N LEU A 644 -2.14 -20.31 -22.47
CA LEU A 644 -0.97 -19.55 -22.03
C LEU A 644 -0.80 -19.60 -20.51
N LYS A 645 -1.91 -19.52 -19.76
CA LYS A 645 -1.90 -19.69 -18.30
C LYS A 645 -1.41 -21.08 -17.90
N ASN A 646 -1.84 -22.12 -18.59
CA ASN A 646 -1.39 -23.50 -18.34
C ASN A 646 0.09 -23.69 -18.71
N PHE A 647 0.53 -23.13 -19.84
CA PHE A 647 1.92 -23.16 -20.29
C PHE A 647 2.84 -22.46 -19.29
N ARG A 648 2.52 -21.20 -18.91
CA ARG A 648 3.28 -20.46 -17.91
C ARG A 648 3.32 -21.17 -16.56
N ARG A 649 2.22 -21.82 -16.14
CA ARG A 649 2.20 -22.64 -14.94
C ARG A 649 3.14 -23.83 -15.04
N LYS A 650 3.16 -24.57 -16.17
CA LYS A 650 4.10 -25.66 -16.41
C LYS A 650 5.56 -25.19 -16.41
N VAL A 651 5.86 -24.10 -17.11
CA VAL A 651 7.20 -23.48 -17.14
C VAL A 651 7.61 -23.03 -15.74
N GLN A 652 6.69 -22.45 -14.98
CA GLN A 652 6.93 -22.03 -13.60
C GLN A 652 7.13 -23.24 -12.68
N ASP A 653 6.36 -24.32 -12.84
CA ASP A 653 6.52 -25.57 -12.09
C ASP A 653 7.85 -26.27 -12.42
N LEU A 654 8.38 -26.10 -13.64
CA LEU A 654 9.72 -26.53 -14.03
C LEU A 654 10.80 -25.62 -13.44
N LYS A 655 10.67 -24.30 -13.57
CA LYS A 655 11.60 -23.31 -12.98
C LYS A 655 11.66 -23.39 -11.45
N ILE A 656 10.55 -23.67 -10.77
CA ILE A 656 10.52 -23.85 -9.31
C ILE A 656 11.24 -25.14 -8.87
N LYS A 657 11.33 -26.15 -9.75
CA LYS A 657 12.15 -27.35 -9.49
C LYS A 657 13.64 -27.14 -9.76
N ASP A 658 13.98 -26.19 -10.64
CA ASP A 658 15.35 -25.89 -11.07
C ASP A 658 16.02 -24.70 -10.37
N ILE A 659 15.28 -23.91 -9.57
CA ILE A 659 15.91 -23.08 -8.54
C ILE A 659 16.23 -24.06 -7.41
N PRO A 660 17.50 -24.49 -7.21
CA PRO A 660 17.82 -25.26 -6.02
C PRO A 660 17.34 -24.43 -4.83
N ASP A 661 16.45 -25.01 -4.03
CA ASP A 661 16.12 -24.48 -2.72
C ASP A 661 17.45 -24.11 -2.09
N ALA A 662 17.69 -22.81 -1.86
CA ALA A 662 18.98 -22.34 -1.35
C ALA A 662 19.38 -23.28 -0.23
N THR A 663 20.54 -23.93 -0.38
CA THR A 663 20.95 -25.01 0.51
C THR A 663 20.94 -24.47 1.93
N PHE A 664 20.75 -25.34 2.93
CA PHE A 664 20.81 -24.90 4.32
C PHE A 664 22.09 -24.10 4.60
N GLN A 665 23.21 -24.47 3.96
CA GLN A 665 24.48 -23.74 4.00
C GLN A 665 24.43 -22.34 3.38
N GLU A 666 23.78 -22.15 2.23
CA GLU A 666 23.61 -20.81 1.62
C GLU A 666 22.71 -19.91 2.47
N ARG A 667 21.66 -20.47 3.07
CA ARG A 667 20.78 -19.76 4.00
C ARG A 667 21.50 -19.38 5.28
N ASP A 668 22.34 -20.27 5.80
CA ASP A 668 23.17 -20.04 6.99
C ASP A 668 24.28 -19.01 6.72
N ALA A 669 24.89 -19.04 5.53
CA ALA A 669 25.85 -18.03 5.09
C ALA A 669 25.20 -16.63 4.95
N ALA A 670 24.03 -16.55 4.32
CA ALA A 670 23.27 -15.29 4.24
C ALA A 670 22.79 -14.80 5.61
N ALA A 671 22.45 -15.72 6.53
CA ALA A 671 22.15 -15.37 7.92
C ALA A 671 23.36 -14.78 8.65
N LYS A 672 24.55 -15.37 8.47
CA LYS A 672 25.80 -14.83 9.03
C LYS A 672 26.14 -13.45 8.49
N MET A 673 25.83 -13.14 7.23
CA MET A 673 25.99 -11.78 6.68
C MET A 673 25.07 -10.72 7.31
N ILE A 674 23.96 -11.12 7.95
CA ILE A 674 23.11 -10.20 8.72
C ILE A 674 23.76 -9.84 10.06
N ASP A 675 24.47 -10.82 10.62
CA ASP A 675 25.17 -10.71 11.88
C ASP A 675 26.59 -10.12 11.70
N GLU A 676 27.07 -10.00 10.46
CA GLU A 676 28.20 -9.13 10.12
C GLU A 676 27.91 -7.68 10.51
N GLU A 677 28.99 -6.91 10.73
CA GLU A 677 28.90 -5.51 11.10
C GLU A 677 28.00 -4.74 10.12
N SER A 678 26.90 -4.18 10.63
CA SER A 678 25.97 -3.45 9.78
C SER A 678 26.69 -2.31 9.07
N LEU A 679 26.24 -1.95 7.86
CA LEU A 679 26.81 -0.83 7.11
C LEU A 679 26.84 0.46 7.94
N ILE A 680 25.88 0.62 8.86
CA ILE A 680 25.84 1.77 9.78
C ILE A 680 26.97 1.68 10.80
N ILE A 681 27.20 0.54 11.43
CA ILE A 681 28.28 0.40 12.43
C ILE A 681 29.63 0.56 11.72
N ALA A 682 29.79 0.00 10.52
CA ALA A 682 30.97 0.21 9.69
C ALA A 682 31.14 1.69 9.29
N GLU A 683 30.07 2.37 8.85
CA GLU A 683 30.09 3.81 8.55
C GLU A 683 30.40 4.66 9.79
N VAL A 684 29.88 4.30 10.97
CA VAL A 684 30.16 4.95 12.25
C VAL A 684 31.64 4.78 12.62
N LYS A 685 32.20 3.58 12.48
CA LYS A 685 33.64 3.35 12.69
C LYS A 685 34.50 4.15 11.71
N ALA A 686 34.16 4.13 10.42
CA ALA A 686 34.87 4.89 9.40
C ALA A 686 34.78 6.40 9.65
N TRP A 687 33.60 6.88 10.04
CA TRP A 687 33.39 8.27 10.41
C TRP A 687 34.19 8.68 11.65
N LYS A 688 34.28 7.82 12.67
CA LYS A 688 35.16 8.05 13.83
C LYS A 688 36.61 8.16 13.43
N LEU A 689 37.08 7.24 12.59
CA LEU A 689 38.45 7.27 12.10
C LEU A 689 38.71 8.60 11.38
N GLN A 690 37.82 8.99 10.47
CA GLN A 690 37.90 10.28 9.78
C GLN A 690 37.84 11.48 10.73
N LYS A 691 36.97 11.46 11.75
CA LYS A 691 36.84 12.54 12.74
C LYS A 691 38.08 12.64 13.63
N ARG A 692 38.65 11.50 14.04
CA ARG A 692 39.93 11.44 14.76
C ARG A 692 41.05 12.00 13.90
N GLU A 693 41.20 11.53 12.66
CA GLU A 693 42.20 12.03 11.71
C GLU A 693 42.02 13.54 11.44
N THR A 694 40.78 14.01 11.33
CA THR A 694 40.48 15.43 11.14
C THR A 694 40.84 16.24 12.38
N ASN A 695 40.52 15.75 13.58
CA ASN A 695 40.86 16.41 14.83
C ASN A 695 42.38 16.40 15.07
N GLU A 696 43.06 15.29 14.79
CA GLU A 696 44.52 15.18 14.83
C GLU A 696 45.14 16.15 13.82
N TYR A 697 44.63 16.21 12.58
CA TYR A 697 45.07 17.17 11.58
C TYR A 697 44.82 18.63 12.00
N LEU A 698 43.64 18.96 12.53
CA LEU A 698 43.32 20.30 13.01
C LEU A 698 44.18 20.69 14.21
N SER A 699 44.39 19.78 15.17
CA SER A 699 45.30 19.99 16.31
C SER A 699 46.75 20.16 15.87
N SER A 700 47.20 19.43 14.83
CA SER A 700 48.53 19.59 14.22
C SER A 700 48.66 20.91 13.45
N LYS A 701 47.55 21.48 12.98
CA LYS A 701 47.49 22.77 12.28
C LYS A 701 47.26 23.97 13.17
N GLU A 702 46.61 23.79 14.32
CA GLU A 702 46.55 24.79 15.39
C GLU A 702 47.87 24.87 16.15
N ASN A 703 48.81 23.95 15.88
CA ASN A 703 50.17 23.97 16.40
C ASN A 703 51.24 23.95 15.28
N PRO A 704 51.25 24.88 14.30
CA PRO A 704 52.30 24.92 13.31
C PRO A 704 53.50 25.62 13.93
N LEU A 705 54.43 24.82 14.48
CA LEU A 705 55.75 25.25 14.94
C LEU A 705 55.73 26.28 16.07
N ARG A 706 55.61 25.81 17.32
CA ARG A 706 56.38 26.42 18.43
C ARG A 706 57.86 26.08 18.17
N LEU A 707 58.46 26.71 17.16
CA LEU A 707 59.91 26.77 17.05
C LEU A 707 60.37 27.53 18.28
N GLU A 708 60.98 26.82 19.23
CA GLU A 708 61.79 27.43 20.28
C GLU A 708 62.98 28.10 19.58
N ILE A 709 62.76 29.29 19.03
CA ILE A 709 63.82 30.15 18.52
C ILE A 709 64.56 30.62 19.77
N SER A 710 65.69 29.97 20.05
CA SER A 710 66.61 30.46 21.08
C SER A 710 66.92 31.95 20.83
N LYS A 711 67.20 32.71 21.90
CA LYS A 711 67.50 34.15 21.80
C LYS A 711 68.57 34.47 20.74
N ASP A 712 69.49 33.55 20.50
CA ASP A 712 70.58 33.68 19.53
C ASP A 712 70.12 33.47 18.08
N GLN A 713 69.14 32.58 17.84
CA GLN A 713 68.58 32.34 16.50
C GLN A 713 67.67 33.50 16.04
N ALA A 714 67.00 34.19 16.96
CA ALA A 714 66.17 35.35 16.63
C ALA A 714 66.99 36.52 16.07
N ALA A 715 68.30 36.59 16.36
CA ALA A 715 69.24 37.55 15.77
C ALA A 715 69.64 37.18 14.35
N THR A 716 69.72 35.88 14.04
CA THR A 716 70.04 35.41 12.70
C THR A 716 68.89 35.61 11.70
N PHE A 717 67.64 35.61 12.17
CA PHE A 717 66.45 35.80 11.31
C PHE A 717 66.04 37.27 11.09
N GLY A 718 66.81 38.24 11.59
CA GLY A 718 66.53 39.66 11.34
C GLY A 718 65.24 40.18 11.98
N ILE A 719 64.73 39.52 13.03
CA ILE A 719 63.53 39.94 13.75
C ILE A 719 63.85 41.25 14.52
N PRO A 720 63.10 42.34 14.29
CA PRO A 720 63.31 43.62 14.97
C PRO A 720 63.21 43.52 16.49
N GLU A 721 64.06 44.25 17.21
CA GLU A 721 64.15 44.22 18.68
C GLU A 721 62.83 44.56 19.39
N THR A 722 61.99 45.38 18.76
CA THR A 722 60.64 45.72 19.26
C THR A 722 59.71 44.51 19.32
N ILE A 723 59.78 43.60 18.35
CA ILE A 723 58.98 42.37 18.34
C ILE A 723 59.51 41.36 19.36
N ARG A 724 60.83 41.36 19.66
CA ARG A 724 61.40 40.55 20.75
C ARG A 724 60.90 40.98 22.12
N GLN A 725 60.76 42.29 22.34
CA GLN A 725 60.23 42.82 23.60
C GLN A 725 58.74 42.52 23.76
N GLU A 726 57.94 42.54 22.69
CA GLU A 726 56.53 42.15 22.75
C GLU A 726 56.35 40.64 23.01
N LEU A 727 57.17 39.78 22.39
CA LEU A 727 57.14 38.33 22.64
C LEU A 727 57.59 37.95 24.06
N ALA A 728 58.52 38.70 24.65
CA ALA A 728 58.98 38.48 26.02
C ALA A 728 57.97 38.92 27.10
N ASN A 729 56.91 39.65 26.72
CA ASN A 729 55.89 40.17 27.63
C ASN A 729 54.55 39.41 27.56
N LEU A 730 54.47 38.30 26.82
CA LEU A 730 53.30 37.44 26.85
C LEU A 730 53.24 36.69 28.20
N PRO A 731 52.09 36.67 28.88
CA PRO A 731 51.96 36.02 30.18
C PRO A 731 52.17 34.51 30.03
N GLU A 732 53.05 33.94 30.85
CA GLU A 732 53.21 32.49 30.98
C GLU A 732 51.88 31.89 31.45
N SER A 733 51.28 31.06 30.60
CA SER A 733 50.13 30.23 30.97
C SER A 733 50.63 29.13 31.91
N ASN A 734 50.33 29.28 33.20
CA ASN A 734 50.47 28.21 34.19
C ASN A 734 49.39 27.15 33.94
N ASP A 735 49.70 26.18 33.08
CA ASP A 735 49.03 24.88 33.07
C ASP A 735 49.97 23.89 33.78
N ASP A 736 49.91 23.92 35.11
CA ASP A 736 50.56 22.96 35.99
C ASP A 736 49.44 22.15 36.66
N ASP A 737 48.98 21.10 35.98
CA ASP A 737 48.09 20.07 36.53
C ASP A 737 48.78 18.71 36.33
N SER A 738 49.87 18.53 37.08
CA SER A 738 50.36 17.21 37.48
C SER A 738 50.10 17.04 38.97
N SER A 739 49.16 16.14 39.29
CA SER A 739 48.91 15.70 40.65
C SER A 739 48.95 14.17 40.64
N ASP A 740 50.17 13.65 40.76
CA ASP A 740 50.42 12.36 41.36
C ASP A 740 50.08 12.47 42.85
N GLY A 741 48.97 11.87 43.24
CA GLY A 741 48.55 11.74 44.63
C GLY A 741 48.35 10.27 44.97
N GLU A 742 49.45 9.59 45.31
CA GLU A 742 49.40 8.47 46.26
C GLU A 742 48.83 8.99 47.58
N GLU A 743 47.71 8.47 48.06
CA GLU A 743 47.45 8.37 49.50
C GLU A 743 46.33 7.37 49.82
N SER A 744 46.76 6.29 50.45
CA SER A 744 46.13 5.58 51.59
C SER A 744 44.64 5.23 51.54
N GLU A 745 44.38 3.92 51.49
CA GLU A 745 43.17 3.30 52.04
C GLU A 745 43.06 3.60 53.55
N PRO A 746 41.90 4.09 54.04
CA PRO A 746 41.52 3.89 55.42
C PRO A 746 40.58 2.70 55.53
N GLU A 747 41.11 1.65 56.13
CA GLU A 747 40.37 0.58 56.80
C GLU A 747 39.50 1.21 57.90
N VAL A 748 38.19 1.30 57.67
CA VAL A 748 37.20 1.65 58.70
C VAL A 748 36.27 0.46 58.89
N THR A 749 36.64 -0.36 59.86
CA THR A 749 35.74 -1.19 60.65
C THR A 749 34.86 -0.29 61.51
N GLU A 750 33.53 -0.38 61.39
CA GLU A 750 32.61 -0.11 62.51
C GLU A 750 31.23 -0.72 62.23
N ASP A 751 31.03 -1.88 62.86
CA ASP A 751 29.85 -2.31 63.61
C ASP A 751 28.49 -1.68 63.28
N HIS A 752 27.60 -2.51 62.74
CA HIS A 752 26.18 -2.42 63.04
C HIS A 752 25.68 -3.72 63.67
N ASP A 753 25.44 -3.63 64.97
CA ASP A 753 24.77 -4.63 65.80
C ASP A 753 23.39 -5.04 65.24
N PRO A 754 22.97 -6.29 65.49
CA PRO A 754 21.62 -6.77 65.24
C PRO A 754 20.69 -6.40 66.40
N LEU A 755 19.37 -6.57 66.19
CA LEU A 755 18.20 -6.51 67.12
C LEU A 755 17.14 -5.57 66.48
N GLU A 756 15.84 -5.86 66.42
CA GLU A 756 15.06 -6.80 67.22
C GLU A 756 13.74 -7.12 66.51
N ALA A 757 13.18 -8.28 66.86
CA ALA A 757 11.87 -8.73 66.47
C ALA A 757 10.75 -7.82 66.97
N THR A 758 9.60 -7.89 66.28
CA THR A 758 8.21 -7.95 66.77
C THR A 758 7.27 -7.09 65.94
N ASN A 759 6.33 -7.72 65.25
CA ASN A 759 4.90 -7.62 65.55
C ASN A 759 4.08 -8.30 64.45
N SER A 760 3.69 -9.53 64.76
CA SER A 760 2.63 -10.28 64.10
C SER A 760 1.27 -9.72 64.53
N LEU A 761 0.43 -9.30 63.58
CA LEU A 761 -1.01 -9.07 63.76
C LEU A 761 -1.71 -9.27 62.39
N PRO A 762 -3.03 -9.56 62.36
CA PRO A 762 -3.61 -10.87 62.64
C PRO A 762 -4.32 -11.45 61.40
N VAL A 763 -4.43 -12.78 61.37
CA VAL A 763 -5.29 -13.52 60.42
C VAL A 763 -6.75 -13.18 60.69
N PRO A 764 -7.54 -12.71 59.71
CA PRO A 764 -8.99 -12.62 59.87
C PRO A 764 -9.62 -13.99 59.65
N GLU A 765 -10.47 -14.33 60.60
CA GLU A 765 -11.21 -15.57 60.74
C GLU A 765 -12.09 -15.91 59.54
N LYS A 766 -12.21 -17.23 59.33
CA LYS A 766 -13.17 -17.90 58.46
C LYS A 766 -14.59 -17.41 58.77
N THR A 767 -15.21 -16.72 57.81
CA THR A 767 -16.66 -16.62 57.74
C THR A 767 -17.18 -17.68 56.76
N THR A 768 -17.75 -18.73 57.33
CA THR A 768 -18.56 -19.73 56.64
C THR A 768 -19.86 -19.06 56.18
N SER A 769 -19.94 -18.73 54.89
CA SER A 769 -21.17 -18.32 54.23
C SER A 769 -21.54 -19.44 53.25
N ASP A 770 -22.28 -20.42 53.75
CA ASP A 770 -23.05 -21.36 52.96
C ASP A 770 -24.05 -20.61 52.07
N LYS A 771 -23.70 -20.46 50.80
CA LYS A 771 -24.66 -20.22 49.71
C LYS A 771 -24.30 -21.13 48.55
N PRO A 772 -25.27 -21.88 48.00
CA PRO A 772 -25.00 -22.91 47.00
C PRO A 772 -24.50 -22.25 45.72
N SER A 773 -23.26 -22.56 45.33
CA SER A 773 -22.80 -22.29 43.98
C SER A 773 -23.50 -23.28 43.05
N ILE A 774 -24.35 -22.75 42.16
CA ILE A 774 -24.78 -23.50 40.97
C ILE A 774 -23.55 -23.54 40.06
N SER A 775 -22.67 -24.50 40.31
CA SER A 775 -21.61 -24.92 39.42
C SER A 775 -22.11 -26.14 38.65
N SER A 776 -22.75 -25.89 37.50
CA SER A 776 -22.89 -26.85 36.41
C SER A 776 -23.65 -26.20 35.26
N ILE A 777 -22.95 -25.35 34.50
CA ILE A 777 -23.20 -25.32 33.06
C ILE A 777 -22.24 -26.35 32.50
N ASP A 778 -22.80 -27.50 32.14
CA ASP A 778 -22.11 -28.59 31.48
C ASP A 778 -21.70 -28.16 30.08
N ILE A 779 -20.48 -27.60 29.96
CA ILE A 779 -19.80 -27.39 28.68
C ILE A 779 -18.94 -28.63 28.41
N ASN A 780 -19.58 -29.78 28.22
CA ASN A 780 -18.99 -30.98 27.62
C ASN A 780 -19.72 -31.32 26.32
N LEU A 781 -19.55 -30.48 25.30
CA LEU A 781 -19.77 -30.88 23.91
C LEU A 781 -18.66 -30.32 23.01
N GLN A 782 -17.43 -30.71 23.33
CA GLN A 782 -16.34 -30.93 22.38
C GLN A 782 -15.22 -31.65 23.16
N ARG A 783 -15.35 -32.98 23.30
CA ARG A 783 -14.23 -33.80 23.74
C ARG A 783 -13.12 -33.67 22.69
N PRO A 784 -11.91 -33.22 23.03
CA PRO A 784 -10.76 -33.47 22.16
C PRO A 784 -10.58 -34.98 22.05
N LEU A 785 -10.24 -35.46 20.86
CA LEU A 785 -9.82 -36.84 20.62
C LEU A 785 -8.67 -37.17 21.59
N ASN A 786 -8.95 -37.96 22.64
CA ASN A 786 -7.94 -38.76 23.29
C ASN A 786 -7.59 -39.90 22.33
N LEU A 787 -6.59 -39.67 21.49
CA LEU A 787 -5.81 -40.74 20.87
C LEU A 787 -5.07 -41.45 22.01
N SER A 788 -5.58 -42.61 22.45
CA SER A 788 -4.76 -43.61 23.14
C SER A 788 -3.78 -44.12 22.08
N LEU A 789 -2.55 -43.62 22.16
CA LEU A 789 -1.38 -44.22 21.56
C LEU A 789 -0.82 -45.17 22.63
N ASP A 790 -1.48 -46.31 22.81
CA ASP A 790 -0.87 -47.47 23.46
C ASP A 790 0.03 -48.15 22.41
N ALA A 791 1.14 -47.46 22.10
CA ALA A 791 2.35 -48.09 21.61
C ALA A 791 3.40 -47.77 22.66
N GLU A 792 3.96 -48.81 23.28
CA GLU A 792 5.09 -48.76 24.21
C GLU A 792 6.26 -48.01 23.56
N LEU A 793 6.23 -46.68 23.62
CA LEU A 793 7.37 -45.82 23.43
C LEU A 793 7.88 -45.57 24.84
N GLU A 794 9.00 -46.21 25.16
CA GLU A 794 9.83 -45.87 26.31
C GLU A 794 9.89 -44.35 26.41
N GLU A 795 9.31 -43.80 27.48
CA GLU A 795 9.48 -42.38 27.79
C GLU A 795 10.99 -42.15 27.84
N PRO A 796 11.58 -41.36 26.91
CA PRO A 796 12.99 -41.04 27.03
C PRO A 796 13.14 -40.37 28.39
N GLU A 797 14.08 -40.90 29.20
CA GLU A 797 14.44 -40.34 30.49
C GLU A 797 14.37 -38.82 30.39
N ARG A 798 13.62 -38.17 31.29
CA ARG A 798 13.63 -36.72 31.44
C ARG A 798 15.09 -36.28 31.61
N VAL A 799 15.73 -35.95 30.50
CA VAL A 799 16.94 -35.15 30.46
C VAL A 799 16.49 -33.85 31.10
N LEU A 800 16.93 -33.63 32.34
CA LEU A 800 16.87 -32.32 32.96
C LEU A 800 17.55 -31.38 31.96
N ASP A 801 16.75 -30.53 31.30
CA ASP A 801 17.26 -29.59 30.31
C ASP A 801 18.42 -28.83 30.95
N GLU A 802 19.64 -29.12 30.50
CA GLU A 802 20.81 -28.37 30.93
C GLU A 802 20.54 -26.88 30.65
N PRO A 803 20.86 -25.99 31.60
CA PRO A 803 20.69 -24.56 31.38
C PRO A 803 21.38 -24.19 30.07
N PHE A 804 20.63 -23.52 29.20
CA PHE A 804 21.09 -23.13 27.87
C PHE A 804 22.40 -22.35 28.01
N ASP A 805 23.48 -22.92 27.47
CA ASP A 805 24.81 -22.31 27.48
C ASP A 805 24.97 -21.42 26.25
N ASP A 806 24.65 -20.14 26.41
CA ASP A 806 24.88 -19.07 25.45
C ASP A 806 26.34 -18.60 25.39
N SER A 807 27.27 -19.26 26.10
CA SER A 807 28.71 -18.97 25.99
C SER A 807 29.28 -19.28 24.59
N ASP A 808 28.61 -20.14 23.83
CA ASP A 808 28.95 -20.50 22.44
C ASP A 808 28.33 -19.57 21.39
N GLU A 809 27.40 -18.66 21.75
CA GLU A 809 26.91 -17.67 20.80
C GLU A 809 28.09 -16.73 20.49
N PRO A 810 28.60 -16.67 19.24
CA PRO A 810 29.76 -15.85 18.92
C PRO A 810 29.46 -14.43 19.38
N LYS A 811 30.40 -13.76 20.07
CA LYS A 811 30.29 -12.33 20.38
C LYS A 811 30.25 -11.57 19.06
N VAL A 812 29.05 -11.49 18.47
CA VAL A 812 28.80 -11.12 17.07
C VAL A 812 29.43 -9.76 16.76
N LEU A 813 29.50 -8.89 17.77
CA LEU A 813 30.42 -7.74 17.78
C LEU A 813 30.93 -7.56 19.22
N PRO A 814 32.24 -7.53 19.49
CA PRO A 814 32.81 -7.25 20.81
C PRO A 814 32.73 -5.74 21.12
N ILE A 815 31.60 -5.11 20.83
CA ILE A 815 31.34 -3.69 21.04
C ILE A 815 30.35 -3.60 22.19
N ASP A 816 30.69 -2.81 23.19
CA ASP A 816 29.79 -2.48 24.28
C ASP A 816 28.48 -1.85 23.74
N THR A 817 27.34 -2.38 24.16
CA THR A 817 26.03 -1.95 23.65
C THR A 817 25.73 -0.50 24.00
N ASP A 818 26.17 0.00 25.15
CA ASP A 818 25.94 1.38 25.58
C ASP A 818 26.82 2.35 24.78
N VAL A 819 28.05 1.94 24.42
CA VAL A 819 28.88 2.63 23.44
C VAL A 819 28.18 2.67 22.08
N SER A 820 27.77 1.53 21.53
CA SER A 820 27.05 1.45 20.24
C SER A 820 25.81 2.35 20.22
N ARG A 821 25.04 2.36 21.32
CA ARG A 821 23.85 3.19 21.45
C ARG A 821 24.16 4.68 21.42
N GLY A 822 25.20 5.11 22.15
CA GLY A 822 25.65 6.50 22.13
C GLY A 822 26.02 6.96 20.72
N GLU A 823 26.79 6.14 20.01
CA GLU A 823 27.21 6.43 18.63
C GLU A 823 26.04 6.44 17.65
N THR A 824 25.13 5.48 17.76
CA THR A 824 23.93 5.41 16.91
C THR A 824 23.08 6.67 17.09
N LEU A 825 22.93 7.13 18.34
CA LEU A 825 22.17 8.34 18.67
C LEU A 825 22.84 9.59 18.08
N GLU A 826 24.16 9.75 18.22
CA GLU A 826 24.91 10.85 17.60
C GLU A 826 24.82 10.83 16.07
N PHE A 827 24.98 9.66 15.47
CA PHE A 827 24.90 9.46 14.03
C PHE A 827 23.53 9.85 13.44
N TYR A 828 22.45 9.60 14.18
CA TYR A 828 21.11 10.08 13.80
C TYR A 828 20.95 11.58 14.03
N TRP A 829 21.54 12.11 15.09
CA TRP A 829 21.40 13.48 15.53
C TRP A 829 22.16 14.49 14.65
N GLU A 830 23.42 14.23 14.30
CA GLU A 830 24.27 15.20 13.61
C GLU A 830 23.62 15.75 12.32
N PRO A 831 23.06 14.92 11.41
CA PRO A 831 22.39 15.43 10.21
C PRO A 831 21.12 16.23 10.50
N LEU A 832 20.42 15.94 11.61
CA LEU A 832 19.26 16.74 12.04
C LEU A 832 19.71 18.11 12.53
N GLN A 833 20.77 18.16 13.33
CA GLN A 833 21.34 19.39 13.83
C GLN A 833 21.84 20.26 12.68
N GLU A 834 22.60 19.70 11.74
CA GLU A 834 23.07 20.43 10.56
C GLU A 834 21.90 21.01 9.75
N GLN A 835 20.81 20.23 9.58
CA GLN A 835 19.59 20.71 8.92
C GLN A 835 18.89 21.83 9.71
N LYS A 836 18.86 21.77 11.05
CA LYS A 836 18.33 22.83 11.90
C LYS A 836 19.14 24.11 11.78
N GLU A 837 20.45 24.02 11.89
CA GLU A 837 21.36 25.16 11.78
C GLU A 837 21.27 25.82 10.41
N LYS A 838 21.23 25.05 9.33
CA LYS A 838 20.99 25.55 7.97
C LYS A 838 19.65 26.28 7.86
N ARG A 839 18.59 25.77 8.50
CA ARG A 839 17.26 26.43 8.52
C ARG A 839 17.26 27.71 9.36
N ALA A 840 17.93 27.71 10.51
CA ALA A 840 18.04 28.88 11.37
C ALA A 840 18.77 30.02 10.65
N LYS A 841 19.90 29.71 9.99
CA LYS A 841 20.64 30.65 9.14
C LYS A 841 19.80 31.19 7.99
N GLY A 842 18.89 30.39 7.43
CA GLY A 842 18.01 30.78 6.33
C GLY A 842 16.78 31.62 6.71
N LYS A 843 16.31 31.58 7.97
CA LYS A 843 15.08 32.30 8.39
C LYS A 843 15.25 33.81 8.58
N GLY A 844 16.48 34.32 8.60
CA GLY A 844 16.78 35.76 8.80
C GLY A 844 16.66 36.64 7.56
N LYS A 845 16.46 36.08 6.37
CA LYS A 845 16.24 36.85 5.13
C LYS A 845 14.78 36.68 4.72
N GLY A 846 14.05 37.80 4.64
CA GLY A 846 12.59 37.86 4.47
C GLY A 846 12.02 36.94 3.39
N LYS A 847 10.73 36.63 3.54
CA LYS A 847 9.96 35.56 2.85
C LYS A 847 9.97 35.53 1.31
N ASP A 848 10.62 36.46 0.61
CA ASP A 848 10.42 36.63 -0.84
C ASP A 848 11.61 36.32 -1.74
N THR A 849 12.75 35.84 -1.23
CA THR A 849 13.79 35.36 -2.16
C THR A 849 14.27 33.96 -1.82
N ALA A 850 14.09 33.07 -2.80
CA ALA A 850 14.81 31.81 -2.92
C ALA A 850 16.35 31.98 -3.06
N GLU A 851 16.90 33.14 -2.67
CA GLU A 851 18.28 33.60 -2.87
C GLU A 851 19.14 33.46 -1.59
N ALA A 852 18.59 33.02 -0.47
CA ALA A 852 19.35 32.91 0.77
C ALA A 852 20.27 31.68 0.86
N PHE A 853 20.11 30.69 -0.03
CA PHE A 853 21.22 29.77 -0.31
C PHE A 853 22.11 30.46 -1.31
N ALA A 854 23.31 30.88 -0.87
CA ALA A 854 24.33 31.38 -1.80
C ALA A 854 24.38 30.40 -2.97
N PRO A 855 24.16 30.86 -4.21
CA PRO A 855 24.11 30.01 -5.40
C PRO A 855 25.29 29.06 -5.39
N THR A 856 25.02 27.78 -5.10
CA THR A 856 26.10 26.84 -4.80
C THR A 856 26.52 26.22 -6.12
N ARG A 857 27.78 26.43 -6.49
CA ARG A 857 28.39 25.79 -7.65
C ARG A 857 28.81 24.37 -7.29
N CYS A 858 28.81 23.49 -8.28
CA CYS A 858 29.38 22.18 -8.09
C CYS A 858 30.90 22.29 -8.18
N ASN A 859 31.60 22.08 -7.06
CA ASN A 859 33.06 22.07 -7.01
C ASN A 859 33.70 21.07 -8.01
N LEU A 860 33.00 19.98 -8.33
CA LEU A 860 33.44 19.04 -9.35
C LEU A 860 33.26 19.61 -10.76
N CYS A 861 32.21 20.40 -11.03
CA CYS A 861 32.10 21.12 -12.30
C CYS A 861 33.17 22.21 -12.42
N GLU A 862 33.62 22.84 -11.33
CA GLU A 862 34.67 23.85 -11.38
C GLU A 862 35.99 23.30 -11.95
N THR A 863 36.24 22.00 -11.77
CA THR A 863 37.39 21.30 -12.37
C THR A 863 37.21 20.96 -13.86
N MET A 864 36.02 21.21 -14.44
CA MET A 864 35.68 20.96 -15.84
C MET A 864 35.43 22.30 -16.57
N PRO A 865 36.47 23.05 -16.96
CA PRO A 865 36.34 24.39 -17.54
C PRO A 865 35.55 24.43 -18.87
N TRP A 866 35.43 23.30 -19.57
CA TRP A 866 34.60 23.18 -20.78
C TRP A 866 33.10 23.04 -20.50
N ARG A 867 32.67 22.79 -19.24
CA ARG A 867 31.26 22.76 -18.87
C ARG A 867 30.80 24.13 -18.35
N PRO A 868 29.61 24.61 -18.76
CA PRO A 868 29.03 25.79 -18.15
C PRO A 868 28.75 25.51 -16.67
N GLN A 869 29.25 26.40 -15.79
CA GLN A 869 29.02 26.29 -14.36
C GLN A 869 27.53 26.46 -14.07
N THR A 870 26.87 25.36 -13.73
CA THR A 870 25.46 25.41 -13.35
C THR A 870 25.35 25.91 -11.91
N ILE A 871 24.60 27.00 -11.75
CA ILE A 871 24.29 27.56 -10.44
C ILE A 871 23.02 26.86 -9.92
N PHE A 872 23.13 26.19 -8.77
CA PHE A 872 22.00 25.51 -8.16
C PHE A 872 21.32 26.40 -7.12
N LYS A 873 20.01 26.65 -7.31
CA LYS A 873 19.17 27.40 -6.35
C LYS A 873 18.92 26.64 -5.04
N LEU A 874 19.05 25.31 -5.06
CA LEU A 874 18.78 24.43 -3.92
C LEU A 874 19.90 23.41 -3.79
N LEU A 875 20.37 23.15 -2.56
CA LEU A 875 21.37 22.12 -2.26
C LEU A 875 20.96 20.74 -2.79
N SER A 876 19.67 20.41 -2.74
CA SER A 876 19.17 19.15 -3.30
C SER A 876 19.34 19.03 -4.81
N ASN A 877 19.28 20.16 -5.52
CA ASN A 877 19.51 20.15 -6.96
C ASN A 877 21.01 19.97 -7.25
N LEU A 878 21.87 20.55 -6.41
CA LEU A 878 23.32 20.33 -6.47
C LEU A 878 23.67 18.86 -6.17
N GLU A 879 23.10 18.26 -5.12
CA GLU A 879 23.35 16.86 -4.79
C GLU A 879 22.80 15.89 -5.84
N ARG A 880 21.60 16.19 -6.37
CA ARG A 880 21.05 15.45 -7.51
C ARG A 880 21.99 15.55 -8.70
N HIS A 881 22.48 16.74 -9.00
CA HIS A 881 23.48 16.95 -10.04
C HIS A 881 24.78 16.19 -9.78
N LYS A 882 25.33 16.24 -8.55
CA LYS A 882 26.51 15.45 -8.17
C LYS A 882 26.29 13.95 -8.40
N ARG A 883 25.11 13.45 -8.05
CA ARG A 883 24.76 12.04 -8.24
C ARG A 883 24.57 11.65 -9.71
N GLU A 884 23.97 12.53 -10.51
CA GLU A 884 23.60 12.27 -11.90
C GLU A 884 24.71 12.60 -12.91
N GLU A 885 25.58 13.56 -12.61
CA GLU A 885 26.58 14.07 -13.55
C GLU A 885 28.03 13.74 -13.14
N HIS A 886 28.27 13.32 -11.89
CA HIS A 886 29.61 13.06 -11.34
C HIS A 886 29.78 11.62 -10.83
N ASP A 887 29.32 10.63 -11.60
CA ASP A 887 29.74 9.24 -11.43
C ASP A 887 30.99 8.93 -12.27
N GLU A 888 31.44 7.68 -12.30
CA GLU A 888 32.67 7.28 -13.00
C GLU A 888 32.62 7.63 -14.51
N TRP A 889 31.46 7.47 -15.15
CA TRP A 889 31.27 7.87 -16.55
C TRP A 889 31.19 9.39 -16.75
N GLY A 890 30.52 10.10 -15.84
CA GLY A 890 30.47 11.56 -15.80
C GLY A 890 31.87 12.16 -15.64
N ASN A 891 32.65 11.60 -14.71
CA ASN A 891 34.01 12.02 -14.39
C ASN A 891 35.06 11.56 -15.40
N LEU A 892 34.73 10.63 -16.31
CA LEU A 892 35.59 10.26 -17.44
C LEU A 892 35.98 11.48 -18.29
N GLU A 893 35.17 12.54 -18.26
CA GLU A 893 35.48 13.83 -18.90
C GLU A 893 36.77 14.45 -18.40
N LEU A 894 37.10 14.30 -17.10
CA LEU A 894 38.35 14.80 -16.53
C LEU A 894 39.55 14.06 -17.09
N GLN A 895 39.40 12.75 -17.36
CA GLN A 895 40.46 11.94 -17.97
C GLN A 895 40.60 12.20 -19.48
N MET A 896 39.53 12.69 -20.12
CA MET A 896 39.53 13.04 -21.54
C MET A 896 40.12 14.43 -21.79
N ALA A 897 40.21 15.27 -20.76
CA ALA A 897 40.73 16.61 -20.87
C ALA A 897 42.22 16.58 -21.28
N THR A 898 42.60 17.51 -22.16
CA THR A 898 44.01 17.78 -22.44
C THR A 898 44.35 19.20 -22.00
N ASP A 899 45.63 19.58 -22.08
CA ASP A 899 46.06 20.95 -21.78
C ASP A 899 45.37 21.99 -22.68
N ASP A 900 44.94 21.59 -23.87
CA ASP A 900 44.09 22.42 -24.74
C ASP A 900 42.60 22.15 -24.41
N PRO A 901 41.85 23.14 -23.89
CA PRO A 901 40.44 22.98 -23.52
C PRO A 901 39.51 22.72 -24.72
N LYS A 902 40.00 22.87 -25.96
CA LYS A 902 39.27 22.55 -27.19
C LYS A 902 39.58 21.15 -27.71
N VAL A 903 40.52 20.44 -27.10
CA VAL A 903 40.95 19.11 -27.54
C VAL A 903 40.73 18.11 -26.41
N PHE A 904 40.02 17.04 -26.71
CA PHE A 904 39.77 15.92 -25.83
C PHE A 904 40.48 14.69 -26.37
N LYS A 905 41.12 13.91 -25.51
CA LYS A 905 41.80 12.67 -25.88
C LYS A 905 41.05 11.48 -25.29
N CYS A 906 40.94 10.38 -26.02
CA CYS A 906 40.43 9.15 -25.43
C CYS A 906 41.41 8.64 -24.36
N PRO A 907 40.96 8.23 -23.16
CA PRO A 907 41.86 7.67 -22.15
C PRO A 907 42.34 6.25 -22.48
N GLY A 908 41.62 5.51 -23.34
CA GLY A 908 42.01 4.15 -23.77
C GLY A 908 42.76 4.09 -25.11
N CYS A 909 42.87 5.20 -25.86
CA CYS A 909 43.66 5.24 -27.11
C CYS A 909 44.10 6.66 -27.47
N ASP A 910 45.02 6.83 -28.43
CA ASP A 910 45.57 8.15 -28.75
C ASP A 910 44.68 9.08 -29.60
N LYS A 911 43.43 8.69 -29.89
CA LYS A 911 42.53 9.50 -30.73
C LYS A 911 42.11 10.79 -30.02
N ARG A 912 42.09 11.89 -30.79
CA ARG A 912 41.74 13.23 -30.34
C ARG A 912 40.43 13.71 -30.97
N PHE A 913 39.68 14.51 -30.23
CA PHE A 913 38.36 15.02 -30.59
C PHE A 913 38.26 16.50 -30.22
N ASN A 914 37.51 17.27 -31.01
CA ASN A 914 37.26 18.69 -30.75
C ASN A 914 36.08 18.95 -29.80
N LYS A 915 35.34 17.90 -29.42
CA LYS A 915 34.19 17.94 -28.52
C LYS A 915 34.19 16.69 -27.64
N ILE A 916 33.69 16.84 -26.42
CA ILE A 916 33.69 15.74 -25.44
C ILE A 916 32.68 14.63 -25.76
N SER A 917 31.53 14.97 -26.35
CA SER A 917 30.49 14.00 -26.71
C SER A 917 30.98 12.96 -27.75
N PRO A 918 31.65 13.36 -28.85
CA PRO A 918 32.34 12.43 -29.75
C PRO A 918 33.41 11.58 -29.05
N CYS A 919 34.19 12.15 -28.14
CA CYS A 919 35.20 11.40 -27.38
C CYS A 919 34.56 10.31 -26.50
N LYS A 920 33.50 10.64 -25.76
CA LYS A 920 32.70 9.66 -24.99
C LYS A 920 32.13 8.58 -25.89
N THR A 921 31.51 8.98 -27.01
CA THR A 921 30.94 8.03 -27.98
C THR A 921 31.99 7.07 -28.53
N HIS A 922 33.19 7.59 -28.82
CA HIS A 922 34.31 6.77 -29.22
C HIS A 922 34.70 5.77 -28.13
N CYS A 923 34.81 6.18 -26.86
CA CYS A 923 35.22 5.29 -25.77
C CYS A 923 34.36 4.04 -25.65
N TRP A 924 33.02 4.15 -25.71
CA TRP A 924 32.16 2.97 -25.54
C TRP A 924 31.80 2.24 -26.85
N LYS A 925 31.91 2.88 -28.02
CA LYS A 925 31.59 2.24 -29.32
C LYS A 925 32.80 1.73 -30.10
N TYR A 926 33.89 2.50 -30.14
CA TYR A 926 34.92 2.38 -31.16
C TYR A 926 36.35 2.32 -30.61
N CYS A 927 36.53 2.45 -29.30
CA CYS A 927 37.84 2.35 -28.65
C CYS A 927 38.24 0.88 -28.51
N ASP A 928 39.54 0.62 -28.57
CA ASP A 928 40.09 -0.72 -28.34
C ASP A 928 39.80 -1.21 -26.90
N GLU A 929 39.71 -0.28 -25.94
CA GLU A 929 39.29 -0.55 -24.54
C GLU A 929 37.77 -0.41 -24.31
N LYS A 930 36.91 -0.61 -25.33
CA LYS A 930 35.44 -0.44 -25.17
C LYS A 930 34.82 -1.25 -24.03
N GLU A 931 35.38 -2.43 -23.72
CA GLU A 931 34.90 -3.32 -22.67
C GLU A 931 35.05 -2.70 -21.28
N ARG A 932 36.02 -1.80 -21.10
CA ARG A 932 36.20 -1.02 -19.87
C ARG A 932 35.16 0.10 -19.75
N PHE A 933 34.78 0.72 -20.86
CA PHE A 933 33.95 1.93 -20.89
C PHE A 933 32.44 1.64 -20.96
N LEU A 934 32.06 0.53 -21.58
CA LEU A 934 30.64 0.16 -21.74
C LEU A 934 29.93 -0.07 -20.39
N PRO A 935 30.49 -0.80 -19.40
CA PRO A 935 29.86 -0.98 -18.10
C PRO A 935 29.65 0.35 -17.34
N LEU A 936 30.62 1.26 -17.44
CA LEU A 936 30.54 2.60 -16.83
C LEU A 936 29.37 3.39 -17.42
N LYS A 937 29.20 3.33 -18.75
CA LYS A 937 28.08 3.98 -19.44
C LYS A 937 26.74 3.36 -19.02
N LEU A 938 26.63 2.03 -19.02
CA LEU A 938 25.38 1.37 -18.64
C LEU A 938 24.98 1.74 -17.20
N ALA A 939 25.93 1.73 -16.27
CA ALA A 939 25.71 2.16 -14.90
C ALA A 939 25.32 3.66 -14.79
N HIS A 940 25.80 4.51 -15.69
CA HIS A 940 25.39 5.91 -15.78
C HIS A 940 23.96 6.06 -16.28
N ASP A 941 23.61 5.35 -17.35
CA ASP A 941 22.27 5.39 -17.95
C ASP A 941 21.22 4.86 -16.95
N ASP A 942 21.55 3.81 -16.19
CA ASP A 942 20.73 3.26 -15.11
C ASP A 942 20.48 4.25 -13.96
N LYS A 943 21.44 5.13 -13.66
CA LYS A 943 21.28 6.20 -12.66
C LYS A 943 20.42 7.35 -13.15
N ARG A 944 20.11 7.42 -14.45
CA ARG A 944 19.38 8.53 -15.10
C ARG A 944 18.10 8.09 -15.82
N PRO A 945 17.25 7.25 -15.20
CA PRO A 945 16.08 6.69 -15.87
C PRO A 945 15.08 7.78 -16.28
N GLY A 946 15.04 8.90 -15.53
CA GLY A 946 14.20 10.05 -15.84
C GLY A 946 14.57 10.74 -17.15
N ARG A 947 15.86 10.95 -17.44
CA ARG A 947 16.26 11.58 -18.71
C ARG A 947 16.01 10.67 -19.90
N ALA A 948 16.25 9.36 -19.79
CA ALA A 948 15.94 8.45 -20.90
C ALA A 948 14.44 8.46 -21.23
N LYS A 949 13.58 8.47 -20.21
CA LYS A 949 12.12 8.61 -20.39
C LYS A 949 11.70 9.99 -20.87
N ASP A 950 12.29 11.06 -20.36
CA ASP A 950 11.99 12.43 -20.81
C ASP A 950 12.51 12.69 -22.23
N THR A 951 13.60 12.03 -22.63
CA THR A 951 14.18 12.13 -23.98
C THR A 951 13.41 11.22 -24.95
N ALA A 952 13.01 10.02 -24.54
CA ALA A 952 12.12 9.16 -25.31
C ALA A 952 10.76 9.83 -25.48
N LYS A 953 10.18 10.35 -24.39
CA LYS A 953 8.98 11.17 -24.45
C LYS A 953 9.18 12.43 -25.31
N GLN A 954 10.29 13.16 -25.20
CA GLN A 954 10.56 14.29 -26.11
C GLN A 954 10.83 13.86 -27.55
N GLN A 955 11.27 12.63 -27.80
CA GLN A 955 11.45 12.09 -29.14
C GLN A 955 10.14 11.59 -29.73
N ASP A 956 9.28 10.99 -28.90
CA ASP A 956 7.90 10.61 -29.21
C ASP A 956 7.08 11.89 -29.45
N ASP A 957 7.14 12.87 -28.55
CA ASP A 957 6.56 14.21 -28.70
C ASP A 957 7.12 14.90 -29.96
N ARG A 958 8.43 14.78 -30.27
CA ARG A 958 9.01 15.34 -31.52
C ARG A 958 8.67 14.56 -32.79
N GLN A 959 8.41 13.27 -32.69
CA GLN A 959 7.94 12.44 -33.80
C GLN A 959 6.45 12.67 -34.04
N GLU A 960 5.66 12.89 -32.99
CA GLU A 960 4.28 13.39 -33.06
C GLU A 960 4.23 14.82 -33.63
N GLU A 961 5.20 15.67 -33.29
CA GLU A 961 5.32 17.05 -33.79
C GLU A 961 5.94 17.15 -35.20
N GLY A 962 6.19 16.02 -35.85
CA GLY A 962 6.92 15.91 -37.11
C GLY A 962 6.07 15.80 -38.38
N GLU A 963 4.88 16.42 -38.49
CA GLU A 963 4.33 16.91 -39.78
C GLU A 963 3.04 17.76 -39.69
N THR A 964 2.86 18.60 -38.67
CA THR A 964 2.09 19.86 -38.85
C THR A 964 2.63 20.91 -37.88
N GLY A 965 3.20 21.99 -38.42
CA GLY A 965 3.86 23.04 -37.63
C GLY A 965 2.89 23.87 -36.78
N ILE A 966 2.51 23.36 -35.61
CA ILE A 966 1.86 24.13 -34.54
C ILE A 966 2.41 23.70 -33.18
N GLU A 967 3.22 24.59 -32.58
CA GLU A 967 3.77 24.52 -31.23
C GLU A 967 2.65 24.59 -30.16
N ILE A 968 2.54 23.61 -29.24
CA ILE A 968 1.67 23.76 -28.06
C ILE A 968 2.43 24.58 -27.01
N GLN A 969 2.12 25.88 -26.97
CA GLN A 969 2.68 26.85 -26.03
C GLN A 969 1.91 26.87 -24.70
N SER A 970 2.66 27.18 -23.64
CA SER A 970 2.28 27.60 -22.27
C SER A 970 0.83 28.13 -22.10
N PRO A 971 0.20 27.98 -20.90
CA PRO A 971 -1.06 28.65 -20.54
C PRO A 971 -1.14 30.17 -20.86
N ASP A 972 0.00 30.82 -21.05
CA ASP A 972 0.08 32.21 -21.52
C ASP A 972 -0.37 32.41 -22.99
N TYR A 973 -0.31 31.38 -23.83
CA TYR A 973 -0.73 31.46 -25.24
C TYR A 973 -2.24 31.59 -25.38
N GLY A 974 -3.03 30.83 -24.59
CA GLY A 974 -4.50 30.99 -24.58
C GLY A 974 -4.92 32.39 -24.15
N ARG A 975 -4.22 32.98 -23.16
CA ARG A 975 -4.45 34.37 -22.74
C ARG A 975 -3.97 35.39 -23.77
N LYS A 976 -2.91 35.08 -24.51
CA LYS A 976 -2.40 35.93 -25.59
C LYS A 976 -3.35 35.90 -26.78
N MET A 977 -3.78 34.73 -27.23
CA MET A 977 -4.77 34.53 -28.28
C MET A 977 -6.09 35.21 -27.93
N ALA A 978 -6.59 35.07 -26.70
CA ALA A 978 -7.79 35.80 -26.25
C ALA A 978 -7.59 37.33 -26.27
N ARG A 979 -6.39 37.83 -25.92
CA ARG A 979 -6.04 39.26 -26.02
C ARG A 979 -5.91 39.72 -27.47
N ASP A 980 -5.38 38.90 -28.36
CA ASP A 980 -5.19 39.20 -29.77
C ASP A 980 -6.56 39.23 -30.47
N ILE A 981 -7.43 38.24 -30.22
CA ILE A 981 -8.84 38.22 -30.66
C ILE A 981 -9.59 39.44 -30.12
N HIS A 982 -9.47 39.76 -28.83
CA HIS A 982 -10.07 40.96 -28.27
C HIS A 982 -9.58 42.23 -29.00
N THR A 983 -8.28 42.32 -29.29
CA THR A 983 -7.68 43.47 -29.96
C THR A 983 -8.16 43.60 -31.40
N GLU A 984 -8.24 42.49 -32.13
CA GLU A 984 -8.69 42.44 -33.52
C GLU A 984 -10.17 42.83 -33.66
N PHE A 985 -11.03 42.33 -32.77
CA PHE A 985 -12.47 42.63 -32.81
C PHE A 985 -12.85 43.99 -32.19
N THR A 986 -11.98 44.63 -31.40
CA THR A 986 -12.29 45.94 -30.77
C THR A 986 -11.61 47.14 -31.41
N LYS A 987 -10.49 46.97 -32.14
CA LYS A 987 -9.77 48.11 -32.74
C LYS A 987 -10.26 48.51 -34.13
N GLU A 988 -10.80 47.58 -34.91
CA GLU A 988 -11.27 47.86 -36.27
C GLU A 988 -12.79 47.61 -36.38
N PRO A 989 -13.61 48.66 -36.41
CA PRO A 989 -15.05 48.55 -36.69
C PRO A 989 -15.27 47.87 -38.05
N GLY A 990 -16.17 46.90 -38.11
CA GLY A 990 -16.53 46.23 -39.37
C GLY A 990 -15.63 45.05 -39.80
N VAL A 991 -14.72 44.54 -38.96
CA VAL A 991 -13.95 43.31 -39.28
C VAL A 991 -14.87 42.11 -39.51
N LEU A 992 -15.87 41.94 -38.65
CA LEU A 992 -16.85 40.85 -38.78
C LEU A 992 -17.77 41.08 -39.99
N GLN A 993 -18.08 42.34 -40.31
CA GLN A 993 -18.83 42.72 -41.51
C GLN A 993 -18.01 42.46 -42.80
N SER A 994 -16.72 42.80 -42.81
CA SER A 994 -15.81 42.56 -43.92
C SER A 994 -15.56 41.07 -44.18
N TRP A 995 -15.59 40.26 -43.12
CA TRP A 995 -15.58 38.81 -43.23
C TRP A 995 -16.93 38.29 -43.76
N ALA A 996 -18.05 38.75 -43.20
CA ALA A 996 -19.39 38.42 -43.64
C ALA A 996 -19.63 38.72 -45.13
N ASP A 997 -19.20 39.89 -45.59
CA ASP A 997 -19.30 40.31 -46.99
C ASP A 997 -18.46 39.44 -47.92
N ARG A 998 -17.32 38.90 -47.43
CA ARG A 998 -16.44 37.99 -48.20
C ARG A 998 -16.99 36.57 -48.33
N VAL A 999 -17.82 36.11 -47.40
CA VAL A 999 -18.36 34.75 -47.39
C VAL A 999 -19.83 34.67 -47.87
N GLY A 1000 -20.36 35.77 -48.42
CA GLY A 1000 -21.69 35.79 -49.06
C GLY A 1000 -22.78 36.50 -48.28
N GLY A 1001 -22.43 37.33 -47.29
CA GLY A 1001 -23.31 38.24 -46.57
C GLY A 1001 -24.01 37.59 -45.36
N VAL A 1002 -23.78 38.13 -44.17
CA VAL A 1002 -24.60 37.85 -42.99
C VAL A 1002 -25.71 38.89 -42.97
N THR A 1003 -26.95 38.48 -43.27
CA THR A 1003 -28.12 39.37 -43.19
C THR A 1003 -28.63 39.45 -41.75
N GLN A 1004 -29.33 40.53 -41.41
CA GLN A 1004 -29.90 40.73 -40.07
C GLN A 1004 -30.94 39.65 -39.68
N GLU A 1005 -31.47 38.93 -40.67
CA GLU A 1005 -32.33 37.75 -40.48
C GLU A 1005 -31.52 36.54 -39.99
N ASN A 1006 -30.27 36.37 -40.44
CA ASN A 1006 -29.41 35.24 -40.06
C ASN A 1006 -28.88 35.34 -38.62
N THR A 1007 -28.96 36.53 -38.01
CA THR A 1007 -28.45 36.82 -36.67
C THR A 1007 -29.55 36.97 -35.63
N GLY A 1008 -30.81 36.68 -35.98
CA GLY A 1008 -31.94 36.85 -35.08
C GLY A 1008 -32.20 38.32 -34.70
N GLY A 1009 -31.89 39.27 -35.59
CA GLY A 1009 -32.12 40.70 -35.38
C GLY A 1009 -30.95 41.49 -34.78
N ALA A 1010 -29.92 40.81 -34.25
CA ALA A 1010 -28.71 41.47 -33.74
C ALA A 1010 -27.86 42.03 -34.89
N SER A 1011 -27.37 43.27 -34.77
CA SER A 1011 -26.46 43.80 -35.77
C SER A 1011 -25.11 43.08 -35.72
N VAL A 1012 -24.41 43.00 -36.86
CA VAL A 1012 -23.08 42.38 -36.94
C VAL A 1012 -22.08 43.10 -36.02
N GLU A 1013 -22.25 44.42 -35.84
CA GLU A 1013 -21.55 45.22 -34.84
C GLU A 1013 -21.81 44.76 -33.39
N ASP A 1014 -23.06 44.45 -33.02
CA ASP A 1014 -23.40 44.00 -31.66
C ASP A 1014 -22.79 42.62 -31.36
N ILE A 1015 -22.75 41.74 -32.36
CA ILE A 1015 -22.10 40.44 -32.28
C ILE A 1015 -20.58 40.60 -32.14
N GLN A 1016 -19.97 41.46 -32.96
CA GLN A 1016 -18.55 41.78 -32.89
C GLN A 1016 -18.17 42.35 -31.52
N GLN A 1017 -18.97 43.26 -30.96
CA GLN A 1017 -18.75 43.81 -29.63
C GLN A 1017 -18.91 42.77 -28.51
N SER A 1018 -19.86 41.84 -28.65
CA SER A 1018 -20.09 40.77 -27.68
C SER A 1018 -18.92 39.77 -27.67
N PHE A 1019 -18.44 39.36 -28.85
CA PHE A 1019 -17.24 38.53 -28.98
C PHE A 1019 -15.99 39.23 -28.43
N GLY A 1020 -15.82 40.51 -28.72
CA GLY A 1020 -14.76 41.33 -28.14
C GLY A 1020 -14.79 41.31 -26.61
N ARG A 1021 -15.97 41.50 -25.98
CA ARG A 1021 -16.10 41.49 -24.51
C ARG A 1021 -15.76 40.13 -23.89
N VAL A 1022 -16.25 39.03 -24.47
CA VAL A 1022 -15.97 37.67 -23.98
C VAL A 1022 -14.47 37.34 -24.10
N ALA A 1023 -13.84 37.68 -25.24
CA ALA A 1023 -12.41 37.49 -25.44
C ALA A 1023 -11.56 38.35 -24.47
N GLY A 1024 -12.02 39.56 -24.13
CA GLY A 1024 -11.38 40.42 -23.12
C GLY A 1024 -11.39 39.80 -21.72
N LEU A 1025 -12.50 39.19 -21.31
CA LEU A 1025 -12.62 38.48 -20.03
C LEU A 1025 -11.72 37.25 -19.99
N ALA A 1026 -11.72 36.43 -21.04
CA ALA A 1026 -10.83 35.28 -21.16
C ALA A 1026 -9.33 35.67 -21.20
N GLY A 1027 -9.03 36.87 -21.71
CA GLY A 1027 -7.69 37.48 -21.69
C GLY A 1027 -7.27 38.09 -20.35
N GLY A 1028 -8.13 38.04 -19.33
CA GLY A 1028 -7.86 38.52 -17.96
C GLY A 1028 -8.15 40.00 -17.72
N ARG A 1029 -8.98 40.67 -18.53
CA ARG A 1029 -9.42 42.05 -18.26
C ARG A 1029 -10.57 42.10 -17.25
N PRO A 1030 -10.59 43.10 -16.34
CA PRO A 1030 -11.70 43.28 -15.41
C PRO A 1030 -12.99 43.70 -16.14
N TYR A 1031 -14.12 43.17 -15.68
CA TYR A 1031 -15.46 43.49 -16.19
C TYR A 1031 -15.88 44.90 -15.75
N HIS A 1032 -16.29 45.75 -16.70
CA HIS A 1032 -16.76 47.12 -16.43
C HIS A 1032 -18.20 47.36 -16.94
N GLY A 1033 -19.01 46.31 -17.09
CA GLY A 1033 -20.43 46.44 -17.43
C GLY A 1033 -21.31 46.84 -16.24
N PRO A 1034 -22.55 47.28 -16.48
CA PRO A 1034 -23.50 47.58 -15.40
C PRO A 1034 -23.76 46.33 -14.54
N PRO A 1035 -24.08 46.52 -13.24
CA PRO A 1035 -24.26 45.41 -12.30
C PRO A 1035 -25.40 44.50 -12.75
N ILE A 1036 -25.16 43.19 -12.68
CA ILE A 1036 -26.20 42.16 -12.81
C ILE A 1036 -27.13 42.32 -11.59
N PRO A 1037 -28.45 42.46 -11.76
CA PRO A 1037 -29.35 42.61 -10.63
C PRO A 1037 -29.35 41.32 -9.78
N PRO A 1038 -29.54 41.43 -8.45
CA PRO A 1038 -29.57 40.28 -7.56
C PRO A 1038 -30.73 39.34 -7.89
N ALA A 1039 -30.56 38.06 -7.54
CA ALA A 1039 -31.37 36.91 -7.99
C ALA A 1039 -32.85 36.90 -7.55
N ASP A 1040 -33.34 37.95 -6.89
CA ASP A 1040 -34.69 37.99 -6.32
C ASP A 1040 -35.76 38.57 -7.27
N ASP A 1041 -35.37 39.08 -8.46
CA ASP A 1041 -36.28 39.69 -9.45
C ASP A 1041 -36.47 38.84 -10.74
N LEU A 1042 -36.36 37.51 -10.66
CA LEU A 1042 -36.48 36.62 -11.84
C LEU A 1042 -37.89 36.08 -12.12
N ASP A 1043 -38.91 36.45 -11.33
CA ASP A 1043 -40.26 35.89 -11.47
C ASP A 1043 -41.18 36.63 -12.48
N ASP A 1044 -40.74 37.74 -13.08
CA ASP A 1044 -41.56 38.59 -13.97
C ASP A 1044 -41.02 38.72 -15.41
N ILE A 1045 -40.39 37.68 -15.97
CA ILE A 1045 -40.12 37.62 -17.42
C ILE A 1045 -41.27 36.86 -18.11
N PRO A 1046 -42.01 37.48 -19.05
CA PRO A 1046 -43.11 36.82 -19.73
C PRO A 1046 -42.62 35.67 -20.61
N GLU A 1047 -43.29 34.51 -20.53
CA GLU A 1047 -43.06 33.35 -21.39
C GLU A 1047 -43.02 33.74 -22.87
N LEU A 1048 -41.82 33.69 -23.46
CA LEU A 1048 -41.63 33.74 -24.90
C LEU A 1048 -42.04 32.38 -25.48
N THR A 1049 -43.25 32.34 -26.03
CA THR A 1049 -43.74 31.25 -26.85
C THR A 1049 -42.80 31.03 -28.05
N THR A 1050 -42.32 29.80 -28.20
CA THR A 1050 -41.59 29.34 -29.39
C THR A 1050 -42.52 29.31 -30.61
N PRO A 1051 -42.18 29.94 -31.74
CA PRO A 1051 -42.83 29.64 -33.02
C PRO A 1051 -42.13 28.45 -33.70
N ASP A 1052 -42.94 27.53 -34.21
CA ASP A 1052 -42.53 26.40 -35.05
C ASP A 1052 -41.80 26.86 -36.31
N ASN A 1053 -40.50 26.53 -36.46
CA ASN A 1053 -39.81 26.55 -37.75
C ASN A 1053 -38.68 25.49 -37.84
N PRO A 1054 -38.78 24.46 -38.70
CA PRO A 1054 -37.88 23.29 -38.68
C PRO A 1054 -36.58 23.40 -39.49
N ASN A 1055 -36.14 24.59 -39.95
CA ASN A 1055 -35.08 24.70 -40.97
C ASN A 1055 -33.70 25.23 -40.52
N ILE A 1056 -33.42 25.39 -39.22
CA ILE A 1056 -32.13 25.99 -38.77
C ILE A 1056 -31.10 24.94 -38.27
N THR A 1057 -31.46 23.66 -38.10
CA THR A 1057 -30.53 22.65 -37.55
C THR A 1057 -29.72 21.86 -38.57
N THR A 1058 -29.86 22.10 -39.88
CA THR A 1058 -29.30 21.21 -40.92
C THR A 1058 -28.06 21.68 -41.66
N ILE A 1059 -27.63 22.96 -41.58
CA ILE A 1059 -26.52 23.44 -42.45
C ILE A 1059 -25.17 23.57 -41.71
N GLY A 1060 -25.17 23.84 -40.40
CA GLY A 1060 -23.93 23.95 -39.59
C GLY A 1060 -23.13 22.64 -39.40
N PRO A 1061 -23.78 21.48 -39.16
CA PRO A 1061 -23.08 20.21 -38.94
C PRO A 1061 -22.43 19.66 -40.21
N ASP A 1062 -23.03 19.89 -41.39
CA ASP A 1062 -22.57 19.32 -42.66
C ASP A 1062 -21.34 20.02 -43.22
N PHE A 1063 -21.16 21.33 -42.96
CA PHE A 1063 -19.95 22.06 -43.34
C PHE A 1063 -18.71 21.58 -42.57
N MET A 1064 -18.82 21.42 -41.25
CA MET A 1064 -17.73 20.94 -40.39
C MET A 1064 -17.36 19.49 -40.71
N LYS A 1065 -18.36 18.68 -41.06
CA LYS A 1065 -18.18 17.29 -41.48
C LYS A 1065 -17.48 17.17 -42.84
N SER A 1066 -17.88 17.97 -43.84
CA SER A 1066 -17.25 17.95 -45.18
C SER A 1066 -15.78 18.38 -45.17
N THR A 1067 -15.42 19.35 -44.31
CA THR A 1067 -14.03 19.85 -44.20
C THR A 1067 -13.15 18.83 -43.48
N ARG A 1068 -13.66 18.23 -42.40
CA ARG A 1068 -13.00 17.13 -41.68
C ARG A 1068 -12.77 15.92 -42.57
N ASP A 1069 -13.78 15.53 -43.36
CA ASP A 1069 -13.72 14.34 -44.21
C ASP A 1069 -12.77 14.53 -45.41
N ARG A 1070 -12.60 15.77 -45.91
CA ARG A 1070 -11.59 16.11 -46.94
C ARG A 1070 -10.15 16.09 -46.39
N MET A 1071 -9.93 16.55 -45.16
CA MET A 1071 -8.61 16.47 -44.51
C MET A 1071 -8.23 15.02 -44.17
N ALA A 1072 -9.19 14.22 -43.70
CA ALA A 1072 -8.98 12.79 -43.45
C ALA A 1072 -8.64 12.00 -44.73
N LEU A 1073 -9.21 12.38 -45.88
CA LEU A 1073 -8.91 11.76 -47.18
C LEU A 1073 -7.51 12.13 -47.70
N ALA A 1074 -7.03 13.35 -47.44
CA ALA A 1074 -5.68 13.77 -47.78
C ALA A 1074 -4.63 13.04 -46.93
N MET A 1075 -4.84 12.93 -45.61
CA MET A 1075 -3.96 12.20 -44.70
C MET A 1075 -3.89 10.69 -45.02
N LYS A 1076 -5.01 10.09 -45.40
CA LYS A 1076 -5.04 8.67 -45.77
C LYS A 1076 -4.23 8.36 -47.03
N LYS A 1077 -4.21 9.29 -48.00
CA LYS A 1077 -3.46 9.14 -49.26
C LYS A 1077 -1.94 9.27 -49.06
N GLU A 1078 -1.53 9.88 -47.95
CA GLU A 1078 -0.14 10.09 -47.56
C GLU A 1078 0.38 8.92 -46.70
N MET A 1079 -0.45 8.39 -45.79
CA MET A 1079 -0.16 7.17 -45.01
C MET A 1079 -0.03 5.90 -45.87
N GLU A 1080 -0.72 5.83 -47.02
CA GLU A 1080 -0.58 4.73 -47.98
C GLU A 1080 0.81 4.69 -48.66
N MET A 1081 1.64 5.72 -48.50
CA MET A 1081 2.99 5.80 -49.10
C MET A 1081 4.14 5.38 -48.16
N ASN A 1082 3.89 4.97 -46.91
CA ASN A 1082 4.98 4.53 -46.00
C ASN A 1082 4.51 3.54 -44.90
N PRO A 1083 4.70 2.22 -45.06
CA PRO A 1083 4.12 1.22 -44.15
C PRO A 1083 5.17 0.53 -43.26
N SER A 1084 5.75 1.22 -42.27
CA SER A 1084 6.44 0.53 -41.17
C SER A 1084 6.28 1.24 -39.83
N ASP A 1085 5.71 0.50 -38.89
CA ASP A 1085 5.82 0.62 -37.42
C ASP A 1085 4.89 1.58 -36.68
N TYR A 1086 3.78 1.05 -36.14
CA TYR A 1086 3.15 1.52 -34.88
C TYR A 1086 2.36 0.38 -34.19
N GLU A 1087 2.67 0.11 -32.91
CA GLU A 1087 1.78 -0.54 -31.93
C GLU A 1087 1.29 0.54 -30.94
N GLU A 1088 -0.03 0.67 -30.77
CA GLU A 1088 -0.68 1.60 -29.82
C GLU A 1088 -0.82 0.95 -28.43
N THR A 1089 -0.36 1.63 -27.37
CA THR A 1089 -0.73 1.33 -25.98
C THR A 1089 -1.65 2.42 -25.42
N ASP A 1090 -2.91 2.06 -25.16
CA ASP A 1090 -3.92 2.91 -24.52
C ASP A 1090 -3.76 2.90 -22.98
N GLU A 1091 -3.36 4.04 -22.39
CA GLU A 1091 -3.62 4.37 -20.99
C GLU A 1091 -4.24 5.78 -20.88
N GLU A 1092 -5.57 5.85 -20.73
CA GLU A 1092 -6.27 7.03 -20.24
C GLU A 1092 -7.13 6.66 -19.02
N GLU A 1093 -6.80 7.21 -17.85
CA GLU A 1093 -7.80 7.51 -16.82
C GLU A 1093 -7.48 8.86 -16.19
N GLN A 1094 -8.27 9.87 -16.58
CA GLN A 1094 -8.32 11.20 -16.00
C GLN A 1094 -9.08 11.16 -14.66
N GLY A 1095 -8.49 11.76 -13.63
CA GLY A 1095 -9.18 12.07 -12.39
C GLY A 1095 -9.95 13.38 -12.51
N SER A 1096 -11.25 13.35 -12.17
CA SER A 1096 -12.02 14.56 -11.86
C SER A 1096 -12.00 14.79 -10.35
N GLY A 1097 -11.43 15.92 -9.96
CA GLY A 1097 -11.67 16.57 -8.69
C GLY A 1097 -12.12 17.99 -8.99
N GLU A 1098 -13.27 18.38 -8.47
CA GLU A 1098 -13.69 19.78 -8.37
C GLU A 1098 -14.23 20.04 -6.95
N ASP A 1099 -14.11 21.32 -6.58
CA ASP A 1099 -14.40 21.97 -5.30
C ASP A 1099 -15.80 21.72 -4.73
#